data_AF-A0A9N8YRS9-F1
#
_entry.id   AF-A0A9N8YRS9-F1
#
_cell.length_a   1.000
_cell.length_b   1.000
_cell.length_c   1.000
_cell.angle_alpha   90.00
_cell.angle_beta   90.00
_cell.angle_gamma   90.00
#
_symmetry.space_group_name_H-M   'P 1'
#
loop_
_entity.id
_entity.type
_entity.pdbx_description
1 polymer ?
#
loop_
_entity_poly.entity_id
_entity_poly.type
_entity_poly.pdbx_seq_one_letter_code
_entity_poly.pdbx_strand_id
1 'polypeptide(L)'
;MPTVNVDKEDLYSTLGKQYTTEEFRELCFEFGIELEEDTSENKVDSVVSEAGGISERALLKIDIPANRYDLLCQEGISRALLIFQEKVKPPDFRVQKPANGIMEKIIIEPETAQIRPHVVGAVLRNIHFTEKSYNNFIDLQDKLHNNLCRKRTLVAIGTHDLDTIKGPFTYKALTPKEIRFKPLNQSKTDKHLGKFLHIIRDSPIYPVIFDSNRIVCSLPPIINGEHSKITLNTKNVFIECTATDLTKAKIVLNTVVTMFSEYCKEKFTVEPVQVIYPDENSHIYPDLEPRTMNAKIDYINSCIGLNLAPAQIVSLLNRMSLGAKISTIHDNQIEVEIPPTRADILHPCDIMEDVAIAYGFNNIPKTFPTSATVGKAFPINKLSDLVRRELASAGWTEVLPLILCSHEENFAYLGKEDDGTTAIKLANPKTAEYQVVRTSLLPGVLKTLRENKKHALPIKLFEVSDVVFKDDSLERRARNERKVCAIYSNKTSGFEVIHGLLNYLLEMLHVNLVSPSEDESGYFIKESSNPTFFPKRSADIFLRTVSSSSNTTTTKIGSFGIIHPNVLENYELFVADGVFFAELNEFFTRELAEEGYSGVEVRVTPARTELIIRATHTQEVLGERGRRIRELTALIQKRFKFPENTVELYAEKVQNRGLCAIAQCESLRYKLLAGLAVRRACYGVLRFIMESGAKGCEVVVSGKLRAARAKSMKFVDGFMIHSGQPIREYVDTSVRHVMLRQGVLGIKEWDPSGKVGPKNPIPDLVTVMDPKEEHPITQPTSEDFQGLPQDIPVAPTSPVPKEFTPQTDWAPVPQPQDLAQQQTSDGWGD
;
A
#
# COMPACT_ATOMS: atom_id res chain seq x y z
N MET A 1 -10.08 -4.86 24.04
CA MET A 1 -11.36 -5.02 24.75
C MET A 1 -11.14 -4.50 26.17
N PRO A 2 -12.16 -4.34 27.04
CA PRO A 2 -11.88 -4.05 28.44
C PRO A 2 -11.09 -5.20 29.08
N THR A 3 -9.89 -4.91 29.56
CA THR A 3 -9.05 -5.88 30.28
C THR A 3 -9.17 -5.63 31.77
N VAL A 4 -9.29 -6.70 32.55
CA VAL A 4 -9.39 -6.68 34.01
C VAL A 4 -8.19 -7.42 34.60
N ASN A 5 -7.38 -6.70 35.36
CA ASN A 5 -6.31 -7.30 36.16
C ASN A 5 -6.92 -7.80 37.46
N VAL A 6 -6.73 -9.09 37.77
CA VAL A 6 -7.20 -9.70 39.02
C VAL A 6 -6.05 -10.42 39.70
N ASP A 7 -6.02 -10.38 41.03
CA ASP A 7 -5.04 -11.14 41.80
C ASP A 7 -5.36 -12.64 41.71
N LYS A 8 -4.37 -13.42 41.25
CA LYS A 8 -4.53 -14.85 40.91
C LYS A 8 -4.93 -15.69 42.13
N GLU A 9 -4.16 -15.56 43.21
CA GLU A 9 -4.34 -16.37 44.41
C GLU A 9 -5.68 -16.05 45.06
N ASP A 10 -6.03 -14.78 45.08
CA ASP A 10 -7.29 -14.28 45.60
C ASP A 10 -8.50 -14.73 44.79
N LEU A 11 -8.41 -14.70 43.46
CA LEU A 11 -9.48 -15.21 42.60
C LEU A 11 -9.68 -16.70 42.85
N TYR A 12 -8.60 -17.48 42.87
CA TYR A 12 -8.66 -18.93 43.06
C TYR A 12 -9.17 -19.31 44.45
N SER A 13 -8.79 -18.55 45.48
CA SER A 13 -9.34 -18.66 46.83
C SER A 13 -10.87 -18.44 46.82
N THR A 14 -11.34 -17.41 46.12
CA THR A 14 -12.77 -17.11 45.99
C THR A 14 -13.52 -18.21 45.21
N LEU A 15 -12.91 -18.76 44.16
CA LEU A 15 -13.47 -19.87 43.38
C LEU A 15 -13.45 -21.22 44.12
N GLY A 16 -12.73 -21.32 45.24
CA GLY A 16 -12.60 -22.52 46.06
C GLY A 16 -11.77 -23.63 45.40
N LYS A 17 -10.99 -23.33 44.36
CA LYS A 17 -10.12 -24.27 43.64
C LYS A 17 -8.87 -23.55 43.16
N GLN A 18 -7.71 -24.19 43.32
CA GLN A 18 -6.48 -23.78 42.63
C GLN A 18 -6.51 -24.32 41.20
N TYR A 19 -6.40 -23.44 40.20
CA TYR A 19 -6.40 -23.82 38.80
C TYR A 19 -4.99 -23.76 38.22
N THR A 20 -4.66 -24.71 37.34
CA THR A 20 -3.57 -24.51 36.37
C THR A 20 -3.96 -23.42 35.36
N THR A 21 -2.97 -22.82 34.69
CA THR A 21 -3.24 -21.78 33.67
C THR A 21 -4.17 -22.33 32.58
N GLU A 22 -3.95 -23.56 32.11
CA GLU A 22 -4.78 -24.18 31.07
C GLU A 22 -6.19 -24.49 31.55
N GLU A 23 -6.37 -25.01 32.77
CA GLU A 23 -7.72 -25.23 33.31
C GLU A 23 -8.50 -23.92 33.44
N PHE A 24 -7.83 -22.83 33.87
CA PHE A 24 -8.49 -21.54 33.98
C PHE A 24 -8.77 -20.91 32.61
N ARG A 25 -7.87 -21.11 31.64
CA ARG A 25 -8.08 -20.69 30.25
C ARG A 25 -9.27 -21.41 29.62
N GLU A 26 -9.41 -22.71 29.84
CA GLU A 26 -10.57 -23.48 29.37
C GLU A 26 -11.87 -22.98 30.01
N LEU A 27 -11.87 -22.73 31.33
CA LEU A 27 -13.04 -22.15 32.02
C LEU A 27 -13.41 -20.78 31.46
N CYS A 28 -12.42 -19.93 31.18
CA CYS A 28 -12.63 -18.63 30.56
C CYS A 28 -13.28 -18.80 29.18
N PHE A 29 -12.72 -19.69 28.35
CA PHE A 29 -13.21 -19.98 27.01
C PHE A 29 -14.65 -20.51 27.01
N GLU A 30 -14.98 -21.46 27.89
CA GLU A 30 -16.34 -21.99 28.07
C GLU A 30 -17.36 -20.90 28.45
N PHE A 31 -16.94 -19.93 29.27
CA PHE A 31 -17.79 -18.83 29.71
C PHE A 31 -17.88 -17.66 28.70
N GLY A 32 -16.95 -17.59 27.74
CA GLY A 32 -16.86 -16.50 26.76
C GLY A 32 -16.04 -15.29 27.21
N ILE A 33 -15.08 -15.49 28.11
CA ILE A 33 -14.03 -14.52 28.47
C ILE A 33 -12.65 -15.08 28.07
N GLU A 34 -11.63 -14.24 27.96
CA GLU A 34 -10.30 -14.68 27.52
C GLU A 34 -9.23 -14.36 28.55
N LEU A 35 -8.38 -15.34 28.88
CA LEU A 35 -7.18 -15.10 29.67
C LEU A 35 -6.06 -14.64 28.73
N GLU A 36 -5.76 -13.34 28.70
CA GLU A 36 -4.72 -12.74 27.87
C GLU A 36 -3.32 -13.07 28.40
N GLU A 37 -3.12 -12.91 29.71
CA GLU A 37 -1.80 -13.09 30.34
C GLU A 37 -1.94 -13.61 31.77
N ASP A 38 -1.07 -14.55 32.13
CA ASP A 38 -0.81 -14.94 33.52
C ASP A 38 0.63 -14.53 33.88
N THR A 39 0.79 -13.51 34.73
CA THR A 39 2.12 -12.98 35.04
C THR A 39 2.99 -13.95 35.84
N SER A 40 2.44 -15.06 36.37
CA SER A 40 3.24 -16.10 37.02
C SER A 40 4.07 -16.94 36.05
N GLU A 41 3.69 -16.99 34.77
CA GLU A 41 4.46 -17.69 33.73
C GLU A 41 5.67 -16.87 33.26
N ASN A 42 5.56 -15.54 33.37
CA ASN A 42 6.58 -14.57 32.98
C ASN A 42 7.55 -14.30 34.15
N LYS A 43 8.55 -15.17 34.35
CA LYS A 43 9.59 -15.01 35.39
C LYS A 43 10.46 -13.74 35.30
N VAL A 44 10.25 -12.86 34.31
CA VAL A 44 11.15 -11.75 33.98
C VAL A 44 10.54 -10.37 34.29
N ASP A 45 9.21 -10.24 34.38
CA ASP A 45 8.57 -8.96 34.64
C ASP A 45 7.93 -8.92 36.03
N SER A 46 8.76 -8.63 37.03
CA SER A 46 8.24 -7.97 38.23
C SER A 46 7.60 -6.65 37.79
N VAL A 47 6.26 -6.62 37.76
CA VAL A 47 5.51 -5.44 37.34
C VAL A 47 5.78 -4.33 38.34
N VAL A 48 6.60 -3.35 37.94
CA VAL A 48 6.82 -2.12 38.69
C VAL A 48 5.50 -1.36 38.68
N SER A 49 4.84 -1.26 39.83
CA SER A 49 3.68 -0.37 39.97
C SER A 49 4.12 1.08 39.76
N GLU A 50 3.25 1.92 39.17
CA GLU A 50 3.47 3.37 39.06
C GLU A 50 3.69 4.06 40.44
N ALA A 51 3.43 3.35 41.54
CA ALA A 51 3.65 3.77 42.92
C ALA A 51 5.01 3.33 43.52
N GLY A 52 5.90 2.69 42.73
CA GLY A 52 7.25 2.34 43.18
C GLY A 52 7.33 1.15 44.15
N GLY A 53 6.26 0.36 44.28
CA GLY A 53 6.25 -0.91 45.00
C GLY A 53 6.27 -2.11 44.06
N ILE A 54 7.15 -3.09 44.31
CA ILE A 54 7.10 -4.40 43.68
C ILE A 54 5.92 -5.16 44.30
N SER A 55 4.85 -5.40 43.53
CA SER A 55 3.85 -6.39 43.95
C SER A 55 4.38 -7.76 43.53
N GLU A 56 4.84 -8.56 44.49
CA GLU A 56 5.37 -9.91 44.27
C GLU A 56 4.28 -10.95 43.89
N ARG A 57 2.99 -10.56 43.90
CA ARG A 57 1.86 -11.48 43.63
C ARG A 57 1.50 -11.53 42.15
N ALA A 58 1.20 -12.74 41.69
CA ALA A 58 0.80 -12.99 40.31
C ALA A 58 -0.57 -12.42 39.98
N LEU A 59 -0.70 -11.81 38.80
CA LEU A 59 -1.92 -11.22 38.27
C LEU A 59 -2.38 -12.02 37.05
N LEU A 60 -3.70 -12.14 36.89
CA LEU A 60 -4.33 -12.61 35.67
C LEU A 60 -4.90 -11.39 34.94
N LYS A 61 -4.55 -11.23 33.67
CA LYS A 61 -5.16 -10.25 32.77
C LYS A 61 -6.26 -10.94 31.98
N ILE A 62 -7.51 -10.57 32.25
CA ILE A 62 -8.68 -11.20 31.66
C ILE A 62 -9.38 -10.19 30.75
N ASP A 63 -9.54 -10.55 29.49
CA ASP A 63 -10.28 -9.78 28.49
C ASP A 63 -11.77 -10.10 28.59
N ILE A 64 -12.57 -9.03 28.72
CA ILE A 64 -13.99 -9.09 29.01
C ILE A 64 -14.80 -8.53 27.82
N PRO A 65 -15.93 -9.15 27.46
CA PRO A 65 -16.86 -8.60 26.48
C PRO A 65 -17.32 -7.18 26.86
N ALA A 66 -17.25 -6.25 25.90
CA ALA A 66 -17.56 -4.83 26.16
C ALA A 66 -19.03 -4.56 26.54
N ASN A 67 -19.93 -5.52 26.34
CA ASN A 67 -21.34 -5.48 26.73
C ASN A 67 -21.59 -5.91 28.19
N ARG A 68 -20.67 -6.65 28.82
CA ARG A 68 -20.84 -7.23 30.17
C ARG A 68 -20.17 -6.37 31.25
N TYR A 69 -20.84 -5.29 31.64
CA TYR A 69 -20.31 -4.34 32.64
C TYR A 69 -20.17 -4.94 34.05
N ASP A 70 -20.96 -5.97 34.36
CA ASP A 70 -20.88 -6.72 35.60
C ASP A 70 -19.56 -7.47 35.76
N LEU A 71 -18.81 -7.71 34.67
CA LEU A 71 -17.54 -8.43 34.69
C LEU A 71 -16.31 -7.50 34.77
N LEU A 72 -16.47 -6.19 34.96
CA LEU A 72 -15.35 -5.22 34.97
C LEU A 72 -14.54 -5.19 36.28
N CYS A 73 -14.85 -6.06 37.24
CA CYS A 73 -14.19 -6.18 38.54
C CYS A 73 -14.07 -7.65 38.97
N GLN A 74 -13.19 -7.93 39.94
CA GLN A 74 -12.97 -9.28 40.44
C GLN A 74 -14.23 -9.87 41.11
N GLU A 75 -14.99 -9.05 41.83
CA GLU A 75 -16.25 -9.41 42.48
C GLU A 75 -17.27 -9.94 41.46
N GLY A 76 -17.37 -9.23 40.33
CA GLY A 76 -18.20 -9.60 39.20
C GLY A 76 -17.80 -10.90 38.54
N ILE A 77 -16.52 -11.01 38.15
CA ILE A 77 -15.96 -12.19 37.48
C ILE A 77 -16.10 -13.43 38.36
N SER A 78 -15.65 -13.35 39.61
CA SER A 78 -15.71 -14.49 40.53
C SER A 78 -17.14 -14.95 40.77
N ARG A 79 -18.08 -14.03 41.00
CA ARG A 79 -19.50 -14.35 41.15
C ARG A 79 -20.08 -15.01 39.91
N ALA A 80 -19.82 -14.46 38.73
CA ALA A 80 -20.34 -15.00 37.47
C ALA A 80 -19.80 -16.41 37.20
N LEU A 81 -18.50 -16.66 37.40
CA LEU A 81 -17.90 -17.98 37.24
C LEU A 81 -18.41 -19.00 38.28
N LEU A 82 -18.63 -18.57 39.53
CA LEU A 82 -19.21 -19.43 40.56
C LEU A 82 -20.66 -19.83 40.22
N ILE A 83 -21.46 -18.92 39.67
CA ILE A 83 -22.84 -19.21 39.22
C ILE A 83 -22.82 -20.12 38.00
N PHE A 84 -21.92 -19.86 37.05
CA PHE A 84 -21.75 -20.68 35.85
C PHE A 84 -21.37 -22.14 36.14
N GLN A 85 -20.53 -22.34 37.17
CA GLN A 85 -20.15 -23.64 37.72
C GLN A 85 -21.20 -24.21 38.70
N GLU A 86 -22.35 -23.55 38.87
CA GLU A 86 -23.44 -23.95 39.79
C GLU A 86 -23.03 -24.08 41.26
N LYS A 87 -21.92 -23.47 41.66
CA LYS A 87 -21.41 -23.50 43.05
C LYS A 87 -22.19 -22.57 43.97
N VAL A 88 -22.73 -21.48 43.42
CA VAL A 88 -23.52 -20.50 44.17
C VAL A 88 -24.77 -20.12 43.38
N LYS A 89 -25.80 -19.68 44.09
CA LYS A 89 -27.00 -19.09 43.47
C LYS A 89 -26.78 -17.61 43.17
N PRO A 90 -27.44 -17.05 42.14
CA PRO A 90 -27.48 -15.61 41.93
C PRO A 90 -27.97 -14.88 43.21
N PRO A 91 -27.32 -13.76 43.59
CA PRO A 91 -27.75 -12.97 44.74
C PRO A 91 -29.04 -12.21 44.44
N ASP A 92 -29.82 -11.97 45.48
CA ASP A 92 -31.00 -11.11 45.45
C ASP A 92 -30.60 -9.69 45.87
N PHE A 93 -30.61 -8.75 44.93
CA PHE A 93 -30.24 -7.35 45.17
C PHE A 93 -31.46 -6.56 45.61
N ARG A 94 -31.42 -6.02 46.84
CA ARG A 94 -32.60 -5.39 47.45
C ARG A 94 -32.36 -3.93 47.76
N VAL A 95 -33.37 -3.11 47.46
CA VAL A 95 -33.43 -1.73 47.92
C VAL A 95 -34.07 -1.70 49.31
N GLN A 96 -33.32 -1.23 50.30
CA GLN A 96 -33.76 -1.20 51.70
C GLN A 96 -33.84 0.25 52.19
N LYS A 97 -35.04 0.69 52.61
CA LYS A 97 -35.22 2.03 53.16
C LYS A 97 -34.44 2.20 54.48
N PRO A 98 -33.93 3.40 54.79
CA PRO A 98 -33.16 3.64 56.01
C PRO A 98 -34.02 3.41 57.26
N ALA A 99 -33.40 2.85 58.31
CA ALA A 99 -34.10 2.45 59.54
C ALA A 99 -34.74 3.64 60.30
N ASN A 100 -34.21 4.84 60.15
CA ASN A 100 -34.75 6.07 60.74
C ASN A 100 -35.92 6.67 59.91
N GLY A 101 -36.25 6.10 58.76
CA GLY A 101 -37.27 6.59 57.83
C GLY A 101 -36.90 7.85 57.04
N ILE A 102 -35.70 8.42 57.25
CA ILE A 102 -35.24 9.65 56.60
C ILE A 102 -34.32 9.27 55.44
N MET A 103 -34.83 9.42 54.21
CA MET A 103 -34.08 9.17 52.98
C MET A 103 -33.21 10.37 52.62
N GLU A 104 -31.98 10.11 52.18
CA GLU A 104 -31.12 11.13 51.60
C GLU A 104 -31.73 11.68 50.31
N LYS A 105 -31.51 12.97 50.05
CA LYS A 105 -32.11 13.68 48.93
C LYS A 105 -31.06 14.40 48.09
N ILE A 106 -31.21 14.38 46.77
CA ILE A 106 -30.46 15.24 45.85
C ILE A 106 -31.44 16.16 45.14
N ILE A 107 -31.31 17.47 45.33
CA ILE A 107 -32.17 18.49 44.71
C ILE A 107 -31.45 19.04 43.49
N ILE A 108 -32.05 18.88 42.31
CA ILE A 108 -31.52 19.37 41.03
C ILE A 108 -32.04 20.77 40.77
N GLU A 109 -31.16 21.66 40.34
CA GLU A 109 -31.50 23.05 40.04
C GLU A 109 -31.52 23.31 38.52
N PRO A 110 -32.34 24.27 38.03
CA PRO A 110 -32.61 24.46 36.61
C PRO A 110 -31.38 24.68 35.73
N GLU A 111 -30.32 25.30 36.27
CA GLU A 111 -29.12 25.65 35.51
C GLU A 111 -28.36 24.42 35.03
N THR A 112 -28.51 23.28 35.72
CA THR A 112 -27.83 22.03 35.36
C THR A 112 -28.25 21.49 33.99
N ALA A 113 -29.45 21.83 33.51
CA ALA A 113 -29.96 21.41 32.22
C ALA A 113 -29.14 21.92 31.03
N GLN A 114 -28.41 23.04 31.20
CA GLN A 114 -27.56 23.61 30.14
C GLN A 114 -26.28 22.81 29.89
N ILE A 115 -25.90 21.92 30.82
CA ILE A 115 -24.65 21.16 30.71
C ILE A 115 -24.82 19.66 30.95
N ARG A 116 -25.42 19.25 32.07
CA ARG A 116 -25.56 17.86 32.50
C ARG A 116 -26.86 17.73 33.30
N PRO A 117 -28.01 17.47 32.64
CA PRO A 117 -29.34 17.57 33.23
C PRO A 117 -29.67 16.52 34.29
N HIS A 118 -28.93 15.41 34.36
CA HIS A 118 -29.32 14.25 35.16
C HIS A 118 -28.33 13.96 36.29
N VAL A 119 -28.87 13.53 37.43
CA VAL A 119 -28.11 12.90 38.52
C VAL A 119 -28.92 11.76 39.10
N VAL A 120 -28.24 10.66 39.42
CA VAL A 120 -28.80 9.53 40.18
C VAL A 120 -27.89 9.26 41.38
N GLY A 121 -28.41 8.66 42.46
CA GLY A 121 -27.59 8.36 43.63
C GLY A 121 -28.07 7.16 44.43
N ALA A 122 -27.20 6.64 45.28
CA ALA A 122 -27.44 5.51 46.17
C ALA A 122 -26.52 5.58 47.39
N VAL A 123 -26.84 4.84 48.44
CA VAL A 123 -26.00 4.69 49.63
C VAL A 123 -25.69 3.22 49.91
N LEU A 124 -24.41 2.90 50.11
CA LEU A 124 -23.97 1.63 50.67
C LEU A 124 -23.67 1.82 52.17
N ARG A 125 -24.50 1.22 53.03
CA ARG A 125 -24.40 1.35 54.49
C ARG A 125 -23.53 0.26 55.11
N ASN A 126 -22.73 0.65 56.10
CA ASN A 126 -21.87 -0.25 56.87
C ASN A 126 -21.01 -1.16 55.99
N ILE A 127 -20.42 -0.60 54.92
CA ILE A 127 -19.49 -1.31 54.06
C ILE A 127 -18.19 -1.60 54.81
N HIS A 128 -17.59 -2.77 54.56
CA HIS A 128 -16.29 -3.14 55.07
C HIS A 128 -15.25 -3.14 53.94
N PHE A 129 -14.43 -2.09 53.89
CA PHE A 129 -13.29 -2.05 52.98
C PHE A 129 -12.07 -2.75 53.59
N THR A 130 -11.55 -3.72 52.85
CA THR A 130 -10.16 -4.14 52.95
C THR A 130 -9.35 -3.33 51.93
N GLU A 131 -8.02 -3.34 52.04
CA GLU A 131 -7.17 -2.69 51.04
C GLU A 131 -7.48 -3.18 49.62
N LYS A 132 -7.72 -4.49 49.49
CA LYS A 132 -8.15 -5.12 48.24
C LYS A 132 -9.50 -4.61 47.75
N SER A 133 -10.57 -4.71 48.55
CA SER A 133 -11.90 -4.33 48.07
C SER A 133 -12.00 -2.83 47.81
N TYR A 134 -11.21 -2.01 48.51
CA TYR A 134 -11.07 -0.58 48.18
C TYR A 134 -10.40 -0.37 46.81
N ASN A 135 -9.28 -1.04 46.53
CA ASN A 135 -8.61 -0.92 45.24
C ASN A 135 -9.50 -1.42 44.09
N ASN A 136 -10.22 -2.52 44.27
CA ASN A 136 -11.18 -3.04 43.29
C ASN A 136 -12.34 -2.05 43.05
N PHE A 137 -12.80 -1.36 44.10
CA PHE A 137 -13.87 -0.36 43.99
C PHE A 137 -13.45 0.83 43.12
N ILE A 138 -12.23 1.36 43.36
CA ILE A 138 -11.67 2.45 42.55
C ILE A 138 -11.39 1.99 41.12
N ASP A 139 -10.85 0.78 40.92
CA ASP A 139 -10.59 0.22 39.60
C ASP A 139 -11.87 0.03 38.78
N LEU A 140 -12.96 -0.46 39.39
CA LEU A 140 -14.27 -0.53 38.74
C LEU A 140 -14.76 0.86 38.31
N GLN A 141 -14.64 1.86 39.20
CA GLN A 141 -15.03 3.24 38.90
C GLN A 141 -14.28 3.77 37.68
N ASP A 142 -12.96 3.59 37.62
CA ASP A 142 -12.11 4.06 36.53
C ASP A 142 -12.38 3.30 35.22
N LYS A 143 -12.61 1.98 35.27
CA LYS A 143 -13.00 1.19 34.09
C LYS A 143 -14.35 1.61 33.52
N LEU A 144 -15.34 1.83 34.37
CA LEU A 144 -16.64 2.35 33.94
C LEU A 144 -16.50 3.76 33.34
N HIS A 145 -15.67 4.62 33.93
CA HIS A 145 -15.37 5.96 33.42
C HIS A 145 -14.74 5.94 32.03
N ASN A 146 -13.77 5.05 31.80
CA ASN A 146 -13.07 4.92 30.53
C ASN A 146 -13.96 4.33 29.44
N ASN A 147 -14.75 3.31 29.76
CA ASN A 147 -15.57 2.55 28.80
C ASN A 147 -16.99 3.13 28.67
N LEU A 148 -17.94 2.64 29.48
CA LEU A 148 -19.37 2.96 29.39
C LEU A 148 -19.65 4.47 29.46
N CYS A 149 -18.89 5.20 30.27
CA CYS A 149 -19.05 6.64 30.44
C CYS A 149 -18.36 7.49 29.36
N ARG A 150 -17.61 6.88 28.43
CA ARG A 150 -16.79 7.54 27.40
C ARG A 150 -15.88 8.63 27.97
N LYS A 151 -14.93 8.24 28.82
CA LYS A 151 -14.01 9.16 29.52
C LYS A 151 -14.76 10.27 30.27
N ARG A 152 -15.80 9.88 31.01
CA ARG A 152 -16.70 10.75 31.79
C ARG A 152 -17.61 11.70 31.01
N THR A 153 -17.53 11.70 29.67
CA THR A 153 -18.34 12.57 28.81
C THR A 153 -19.83 12.36 29.06
N LEU A 154 -20.29 11.10 29.13
CA LEU A 154 -21.71 10.76 29.28
C LEU A 154 -22.16 10.68 30.75
N VAL A 155 -21.35 10.07 31.61
CA VAL A 155 -21.65 9.83 33.03
C VAL A 155 -20.38 10.08 33.85
N ALA A 156 -20.49 10.71 35.02
CA ALA A 156 -19.38 10.91 35.94
C ALA A 156 -19.83 10.44 37.32
N ILE A 157 -19.08 9.49 37.88
CA ILE A 157 -19.34 8.84 39.17
C ILE A 157 -18.52 9.59 40.23
N GLY A 158 -19.19 10.14 41.22
CA GLY A 158 -18.60 10.56 42.49
C GLY A 158 -18.90 9.53 43.57
N THR A 159 -17.99 9.45 44.52
CA THR A 159 -18.01 8.51 45.63
C THR A 159 -17.54 9.28 46.85
N HIS A 160 -18.36 9.24 47.91
CA HIS A 160 -18.26 10.12 49.05
C HIS A 160 -18.40 9.37 50.37
N ASP A 161 -17.59 9.74 51.35
CA ASP A 161 -17.80 9.30 52.74
C ASP A 161 -19.00 10.03 53.32
N LEU A 162 -20.12 9.32 53.45
CA LEU A 162 -21.39 9.87 53.94
C LEU A 162 -21.29 10.32 55.40
N ASP A 163 -20.35 9.80 56.19
CA ASP A 163 -20.18 10.21 57.59
C ASP A 163 -19.51 11.58 57.73
N THR A 164 -18.92 12.10 56.64
CA THR A 164 -18.28 13.43 56.58
C THR A 164 -19.18 14.51 55.99
N ILE A 165 -20.24 14.14 55.28
CA ILE A 165 -21.15 15.07 54.58
C ILE A 165 -22.56 14.98 55.16
N LYS A 166 -23.40 15.98 54.90
CA LYS A 166 -24.77 15.99 55.44
C LYS A 166 -25.81 16.40 54.40
N GLY A 167 -26.80 15.54 54.15
CA GLY A 167 -27.92 15.88 53.28
C GLY A 167 -28.91 16.89 53.89
N PRO A 168 -29.87 17.41 53.10
CA PRO A 168 -30.06 17.14 51.68
C PRO A 168 -28.93 17.75 50.82
N PHE A 169 -28.61 17.08 49.72
CA PHE A 169 -27.61 17.51 48.74
C PHE A 169 -28.25 18.38 47.65
N THR A 170 -27.48 19.28 47.06
CA THR A 170 -27.95 20.15 45.96
C THR A 170 -27.02 20.07 44.76
N TYR A 171 -27.57 19.79 43.58
CA TYR A 171 -26.87 19.76 42.31
C TYR A 171 -27.16 21.04 41.52
N LYS A 172 -26.16 21.92 41.41
CA LYS A 172 -26.25 23.25 40.77
C LYS A 172 -25.24 23.37 39.64
N ALA A 173 -25.42 24.34 38.76
CA ALA A 173 -24.36 24.79 37.85
C ALA A 173 -24.04 26.27 38.13
N LEU A 174 -22.78 26.57 38.43
CA LEU A 174 -22.30 27.90 38.84
C LEU A 174 -21.20 28.38 37.92
N THR A 175 -20.93 29.68 37.88
CA THR A 175 -19.78 30.17 37.11
C THR A 175 -18.48 29.72 37.77
N PRO A 176 -17.39 29.47 37.01
CA PRO A 176 -16.13 28.99 37.58
C PRO A 176 -15.54 29.87 38.69
N LYS A 177 -15.84 31.18 38.67
CA LYS A 177 -15.36 32.16 39.68
C LYS A 177 -16.03 32.01 41.04
N GLU A 178 -17.24 31.44 41.09
CA GLU A 178 -18.04 31.28 42.29
C GLU A 178 -17.73 29.98 43.04
N ILE A 179 -16.98 29.07 42.41
CA ILE A 179 -16.67 27.75 42.95
C ILE A 179 -15.36 27.80 43.72
N ARG A 180 -15.41 27.56 45.04
CA ARG A 180 -14.23 27.44 45.90
C ARG A 180 -14.33 26.17 46.72
N PHE A 181 -13.36 25.27 46.53
CA PHE A 181 -13.26 24.05 47.32
C PHE A 181 -11.83 23.51 47.29
N LYS A 182 -11.54 22.55 48.18
CA LYS A 182 -10.27 21.83 48.20
C LYS A 182 -10.41 20.55 47.38
N PRO A 183 -9.79 20.44 46.19
CA PRO A 183 -9.85 19.23 45.37
C PRO A 183 -9.06 18.08 45.99
N LEU A 184 -9.47 16.85 45.65
CA LEU A 184 -8.85 15.61 46.11
C LEU A 184 -7.33 15.58 45.88
N ASN A 185 -6.56 15.24 46.92
CA ASN A 185 -5.10 15.09 46.91
C ASN A 185 -4.30 16.35 46.49
N GLN A 186 -4.85 17.56 46.65
CA GLN A 186 -4.18 18.80 46.27
C GLN A 186 -4.17 19.87 47.36
N SER A 187 -3.05 20.60 47.46
CA SER A 187 -2.90 21.81 48.31
C SER A 187 -3.06 23.13 47.53
N LYS A 188 -2.83 23.11 46.21
CA LYS A 188 -3.13 24.19 45.23
C LYS A 188 -3.41 23.57 43.84
N THR A 189 -4.18 24.30 43.02
CA THR A 189 -4.62 23.93 41.66
C THR A 189 -3.44 23.68 40.69
N ASP A 190 -3.19 22.41 40.29
CA ASP A 190 -2.21 22.11 39.23
C ASP A 190 -2.50 20.82 38.38
N LYS A 191 -1.92 20.86 37.16
CA LYS A 191 -1.75 19.96 35.99
C LYS A 191 -2.60 18.69 35.73
N HIS A 192 -3.01 17.88 36.71
CA HIS A 192 -3.70 16.60 36.40
C HIS A 192 -5.18 16.76 35.97
N LEU A 193 -5.81 17.91 36.27
CA LEU A 193 -7.16 18.23 35.79
C LEU A 193 -7.22 18.41 34.26
N GLY A 194 -6.08 18.62 33.59
CA GLY A 194 -5.98 18.89 32.15
C GLY A 194 -6.68 17.86 31.25
N LYS A 195 -6.68 16.58 31.64
CA LYS A 195 -7.24 15.50 30.81
C LYS A 195 -8.74 15.60 30.61
N PHE A 196 -9.52 16.06 31.60
CA PHE A 196 -10.99 16.12 31.53
C PHE A 196 -11.55 17.54 31.48
N LEU A 197 -10.70 18.56 31.66
CA LEU A 197 -11.11 19.96 31.56
C LEU A 197 -11.79 20.25 30.22
N HIS A 198 -11.31 19.68 29.10
CA HIS A 198 -11.90 19.89 27.78
C HIS A 198 -13.39 19.50 27.67
N ILE A 199 -13.93 18.70 28.60
CA ILE A 199 -15.35 18.29 28.58
C ILE A 199 -16.26 19.49 28.90
N ILE A 200 -15.85 20.36 29.83
CA ILE A 200 -16.67 21.49 30.30
C ILE A 200 -15.97 22.84 30.20
N ARG A 201 -14.73 22.90 29.68
CA ARG A 201 -13.90 24.13 29.59
C ARG A 201 -14.58 25.28 28.85
N ASP A 202 -15.33 24.95 27.81
CA ASP A 202 -15.97 25.94 26.95
C ASP A 202 -17.38 26.32 27.44
N SER A 203 -17.86 25.69 28.53
CA SER A 203 -19.14 26.02 29.16
C SER A 203 -19.01 27.24 30.08
N PRO A 204 -19.98 28.18 30.06
CA PRO A 204 -20.00 29.32 30.97
C PRO A 204 -20.25 28.93 32.44
N ILE A 205 -20.84 27.76 32.67
CA ILE A 205 -21.22 27.25 33.99
C ILE A 205 -20.68 25.83 34.21
N TYR A 206 -20.31 25.51 35.44
CA TYR A 206 -19.74 24.23 35.84
C TYR A 206 -20.67 23.56 36.86
N PRO A 207 -20.96 22.27 36.72
CA PRO A 207 -21.87 21.56 37.61
C PRO A 207 -21.15 21.21 38.92
N VAL A 208 -21.85 21.37 40.05
CA VAL A 208 -21.32 21.23 41.41
C VAL A 208 -22.35 20.54 42.29
N ILE A 209 -21.90 19.64 43.15
CA ILE A 209 -22.74 19.03 44.19
C ILE A 209 -22.34 19.60 45.54
N PHE A 210 -23.33 20.10 46.27
CA PHE A 210 -23.18 20.65 47.63
C PHE A 210 -23.88 19.77 48.66
N ASP A 211 -23.34 19.78 49.87
CA ASP A 211 -24.05 19.32 51.06
C ASP A 211 -24.93 20.43 51.69
N SER A 212 -25.66 20.09 52.75
CA SER A 212 -26.50 21.04 53.50
C SER A 212 -25.71 22.15 54.20
N ASN A 213 -24.41 21.94 54.48
CA ASN A 213 -23.50 22.96 55.02
C ASN A 213 -22.91 23.87 53.93
N ARG A 214 -23.33 23.69 52.67
CA ARG A 214 -22.81 24.42 51.49
C ARG A 214 -21.34 24.15 51.21
N ILE A 215 -20.85 22.97 51.59
CA ILE A 215 -19.53 22.45 51.23
C ILE A 215 -19.64 21.68 49.92
N VAL A 216 -18.67 21.88 49.01
CA VAL A 216 -18.62 21.17 47.73
C VAL A 216 -18.21 19.72 47.95
N CYS A 217 -19.08 18.79 47.59
CA CYS A 217 -18.80 17.35 47.54
C CYS A 217 -18.01 16.99 46.29
N SER A 218 -18.47 17.43 45.11
CA SER A 218 -17.80 17.15 43.83
C SER A 218 -18.00 18.26 42.81
N LEU A 219 -17.07 18.33 41.84
CA LEU A 219 -17.13 19.17 40.64
C LEU A 219 -17.14 18.24 39.41
N PRO A 220 -18.30 17.65 39.04
CA PRO A 220 -18.37 16.77 37.88
C PRO A 220 -18.03 17.49 36.56
N PRO A 221 -17.51 16.80 35.53
CA PRO A 221 -16.94 15.45 35.53
C PRO A 221 -15.46 15.41 35.97
N ILE A 222 -14.97 16.45 36.65
CA ILE A 222 -13.54 16.67 36.84
C ILE A 222 -12.99 15.95 38.07
N ILE A 223 -13.42 16.34 39.27
CA ILE A 223 -12.79 15.89 40.53
C ILE A 223 -13.74 15.99 41.73
N ASN A 224 -13.54 15.11 42.71
CA ASN A 224 -14.25 15.15 43.99
C ASN A 224 -13.54 16.09 44.99
N GLY A 225 -14.25 16.52 46.02
CA GLY A 225 -13.71 17.30 47.13
C GLY A 225 -12.95 16.42 48.13
N GLU A 226 -11.87 16.97 48.69
CA GLU A 226 -11.06 16.30 49.72
C GLU A 226 -11.86 16.01 51.00
N HIS A 227 -12.83 16.88 51.31
CA HIS A 227 -13.71 16.77 52.49
C HIS A 227 -14.47 15.45 52.56
N SER A 228 -14.95 14.96 51.42
CA SER A 228 -15.80 13.77 51.30
C SER A 228 -15.02 12.52 50.86
N LYS A 229 -13.69 12.52 50.99
CA LYS A 229 -12.84 11.45 50.47
C LYS A 229 -13.12 10.12 51.17
N ILE A 230 -13.37 9.06 50.38
CA ILE A 230 -13.46 7.70 50.90
C ILE A 230 -12.09 7.16 51.29
N THR A 231 -12.04 6.46 52.42
CA THR A 231 -10.85 5.81 52.98
C THR A 231 -11.16 4.37 53.40
N LEU A 232 -10.17 3.60 53.82
CA LEU A 232 -10.37 2.25 54.37
C LEU A 232 -11.27 2.23 55.62
N ASN A 233 -11.37 3.35 56.34
CA ASN A 233 -12.20 3.47 57.53
C ASN A 233 -13.66 3.85 57.22
N THR A 234 -13.96 4.30 56.00
CA THR A 234 -15.29 4.73 55.59
C THR A 234 -16.29 3.58 55.75
N LYS A 235 -17.42 3.86 56.41
CA LYS A 235 -18.48 2.88 56.66
C LYS A 235 -19.71 3.12 55.82
N ASN A 236 -20.01 4.36 55.47
CA ASN A 236 -21.18 4.71 54.69
C ASN A 236 -20.71 5.43 53.43
N VAL A 237 -20.98 4.86 52.26
CA VAL A 237 -20.57 5.45 50.98
C VAL A 237 -21.80 5.99 50.28
N PHE A 238 -21.82 7.30 50.06
CA PHE A 238 -22.77 7.93 49.16
C PHE A 238 -22.17 7.98 47.75
N ILE A 239 -22.93 7.49 46.78
CA ILE A 239 -22.51 7.40 45.38
C ILE A 239 -23.48 8.24 44.57
N GLU A 240 -22.95 9.12 43.74
CA GLU A 240 -23.73 9.93 42.83
C GLU A 240 -23.17 9.91 41.41
N CYS A 241 -24.05 9.74 40.42
CA CYS A 241 -23.70 9.69 39.01
C CYS A 241 -24.35 10.86 38.28
N THR A 242 -23.57 11.85 37.85
CA THR A 242 -24.06 12.96 37.03
C THR A 242 -23.89 12.68 35.55
N ALA A 243 -24.87 13.04 34.72
CA ALA A 243 -24.90 12.56 33.34
C ALA A 243 -25.61 13.48 32.35
N THR A 244 -25.24 13.31 31.09
CA THR A 244 -26.03 13.74 29.93
C THR A 244 -26.99 12.65 29.44
N ASP A 245 -26.74 11.39 29.80
CA ASP A 245 -27.56 10.22 29.45
C ASP A 245 -28.05 9.53 30.74
N LEU A 246 -29.35 9.65 31.02
CA LEU A 246 -29.97 9.10 32.23
C LEU A 246 -29.90 7.58 32.28
N THR A 247 -30.14 6.90 31.15
CA THR A 247 -30.15 5.43 31.09
C THR A 247 -28.78 4.87 31.44
N LYS A 248 -27.71 5.44 30.90
CA LYS A 248 -26.34 5.06 31.26
C LYS A 248 -26.02 5.39 32.71
N ALA A 249 -26.50 6.50 33.23
CA ALA A 249 -26.31 6.86 34.65
C ALA A 249 -26.92 5.81 35.58
N LYS A 250 -28.14 5.34 35.28
CA LYS A 250 -28.81 4.26 36.01
C LYS A 250 -28.01 2.95 35.94
N ILE A 251 -27.57 2.54 34.75
CA ILE A 251 -26.78 1.32 34.57
C ILE A 251 -25.47 1.41 35.37
N VAL A 252 -24.74 2.52 35.25
CA VAL A 252 -23.48 2.74 35.99
C VAL A 252 -23.70 2.68 37.49
N LEU A 253 -24.72 3.37 38.01
CA LEU A 253 -25.06 3.32 39.43
C LEU A 253 -25.38 1.89 39.87
N ASN A 254 -26.26 1.21 39.14
CA ASN A 254 -26.66 -0.16 39.40
C ASN A 254 -25.46 -1.11 39.39
N THR A 255 -24.54 -1.00 38.44
CA THR A 255 -23.32 -1.81 38.39
C THR A 255 -22.47 -1.60 39.64
N VAL A 256 -22.16 -0.35 40.02
CA VAL A 256 -21.31 -0.09 41.19
C VAL A 256 -21.94 -0.64 42.47
N VAL A 257 -23.23 -0.37 42.70
CA VAL A 257 -23.89 -0.80 43.95
C VAL A 257 -24.13 -2.31 44.00
N THR A 258 -24.44 -2.96 42.88
CA THR A 258 -24.63 -4.42 42.84
C THR A 258 -23.31 -5.16 43.01
N MET A 259 -22.19 -4.63 42.52
CA MET A 259 -20.89 -5.27 42.72
C MET A 259 -20.41 -5.19 44.18
N PHE A 260 -20.58 -4.03 44.85
CA PHE A 260 -19.96 -3.80 46.16
C PHE A 260 -20.90 -3.92 47.37
N SER A 261 -22.21 -4.07 47.15
CA SER A 261 -23.16 -4.35 48.24
C SER A 261 -22.92 -5.69 48.93
N GLU A 262 -22.11 -6.59 48.36
CA GLU A 262 -21.69 -7.83 49.03
C GLU A 262 -20.82 -7.60 50.28
N TYR A 263 -20.17 -6.44 50.36
CA TYR A 263 -19.34 -6.02 51.49
C TYR A 263 -20.09 -5.18 52.52
N CYS A 264 -21.38 -4.91 52.31
CA CYS A 264 -22.25 -4.32 53.32
C CYS A 264 -22.52 -5.33 54.45
N LYS A 265 -22.74 -4.83 55.67
CA LYS A 265 -23.11 -5.67 56.82
C LYS A 265 -24.34 -6.54 56.54
N GLU A 266 -25.38 -5.94 55.96
CA GLU A 266 -26.46 -6.69 55.33
C GLU A 266 -26.10 -6.83 53.84
N LYS A 267 -25.74 -8.05 53.43
CA LYS A 267 -25.22 -8.27 52.08
C LYS A 267 -26.30 -8.02 51.03
N PHE A 268 -25.88 -7.46 49.91
CA PHE A 268 -26.72 -7.21 48.72
C PHE A 268 -27.89 -6.24 48.98
N THR A 269 -27.79 -5.39 50.01
CA THR A 269 -28.74 -4.30 50.23
C THR A 269 -28.14 -2.95 49.88
N VAL A 270 -28.98 -2.09 49.32
CA VAL A 270 -28.65 -0.71 48.93
C VAL A 270 -29.69 0.24 49.49
N GLU A 271 -29.25 1.30 50.15
CA GLU A 271 -30.13 2.34 50.65
C GLU A 271 -30.46 3.32 49.52
N PRO A 272 -31.76 3.60 49.27
CA PRO A 272 -32.18 4.46 48.18
C PRO A 272 -31.98 5.95 48.49
N VAL A 273 -31.86 6.74 47.43
CA VAL A 273 -31.78 8.21 47.46
C VAL A 273 -32.91 8.79 46.62
N GLN A 274 -33.58 9.81 47.14
CA GLN A 274 -34.63 10.53 46.41
C GLN A 274 -34.01 11.69 45.63
N VAL A 275 -34.14 11.69 44.31
CA VAL A 275 -33.73 12.79 43.44
C VAL A 275 -34.95 13.64 43.10
N ILE A 276 -34.87 14.94 43.36
CA ILE A 276 -35.95 15.91 43.14
C ILE A 276 -35.54 16.83 41.99
N TYR A 277 -36.37 16.88 40.95
CA TYR A 277 -36.16 17.70 39.76
C TYR A 277 -36.76 19.11 39.93
N PRO A 278 -36.37 20.09 39.10
CA PRO A 278 -36.88 21.46 39.19
C PRO A 278 -38.40 21.61 38.98
N ASP A 279 -39.03 20.62 38.36
CA ASP A 279 -40.48 20.53 38.12
C ASP A 279 -41.23 19.87 39.30
N GLU A 280 -40.56 19.72 40.45
CA GLU A 280 -41.05 19.05 41.66
C GLU A 280 -41.30 17.53 41.50
N ASN A 281 -41.04 16.96 40.33
CA ASN A 281 -41.06 15.51 40.17
C ASN A 281 -39.90 14.88 40.94
N SER A 282 -40.16 13.74 41.58
CA SER A 282 -39.13 13.01 42.31
C SER A 282 -39.06 11.55 41.91
N HIS A 283 -37.85 11.04 41.84
CA HIS A 283 -37.54 9.65 41.50
C HIS A 283 -36.65 9.04 42.57
N ILE A 284 -36.83 7.75 42.83
CA ILE A 284 -36.04 7.00 43.80
C ILE A 284 -35.02 6.16 43.03
N TYR A 285 -33.77 6.21 43.48
CA TYR A 285 -32.66 5.43 42.92
C TYR A 285 -31.92 4.68 44.03
N PRO A 286 -31.24 3.56 43.72
CA PRO A 286 -31.24 2.87 42.43
C PRO A 286 -32.55 2.12 42.21
N ASP A 287 -32.84 1.81 40.95
CA ASP A 287 -33.90 0.87 40.57
C ASP A 287 -33.25 -0.48 40.27
N LEU A 288 -33.45 -1.44 41.17
CA LEU A 288 -32.84 -2.77 41.12
C LEU A 288 -33.87 -3.88 40.82
N GLU A 289 -35.09 -3.52 40.45
CA GLU A 289 -36.11 -4.51 40.11
C GLU A 289 -35.70 -5.30 38.85
N PRO A 290 -35.71 -6.64 38.88
CA PRO A 290 -35.41 -7.45 37.70
C PRO A 290 -36.40 -7.16 36.58
N ARG A 291 -35.92 -7.01 35.35
CA ARG A 291 -36.77 -6.86 34.17
C ARG A 291 -37.26 -8.23 33.73
N THR A 292 -38.54 -8.37 33.38
CA THR A 292 -39.06 -9.63 32.85
C THR A 292 -39.07 -9.64 31.32
N MET A 293 -38.73 -10.78 30.72
CA MET A 293 -38.79 -10.99 29.28
C MET A 293 -39.21 -12.43 28.97
N ASN A 294 -40.08 -12.60 27.98
CA ASN A 294 -40.50 -13.92 27.51
C ASN A 294 -39.68 -14.32 26.28
N ALA A 295 -39.18 -15.56 26.26
CA ALA A 295 -38.51 -16.15 25.11
C ALA A 295 -39.22 -17.45 24.68
N LYS A 296 -39.40 -17.64 23.38
CA LYS A 296 -40.00 -18.85 22.82
C LYS A 296 -38.97 -19.97 22.76
N ILE A 297 -39.37 -21.17 23.15
CA ILE A 297 -38.47 -22.34 23.19
C ILE A 297 -38.05 -22.74 21.77
N ASP A 298 -39.01 -22.77 20.83
CA ASP A 298 -38.74 -23.04 19.42
C ASP A 298 -37.76 -22.04 18.80
N TYR A 299 -37.84 -20.76 19.21
CA TYR A 299 -36.93 -19.73 18.70
C TYR A 299 -35.49 -20.00 19.16
N ILE A 300 -35.29 -20.27 20.45
CA ILE A 300 -33.97 -20.60 21.01
C ILE A 300 -33.40 -21.82 20.29
N ASN A 301 -34.16 -22.92 20.22
CA ASN A 301 -33.72 -24.16 19.59
C ASN A 301 -33.41 -24.00 18.10
N SER A 302 -34.28 -23.34 17.33
CA SER A 302 -34.08 -23.14 15.89
C SER A 302 -32.88 -22.25 15.55
N CYS A 303 -32.59 -21.23 16.37
CA CYS A 303 -31.44 -20.36 16.15
C CYS A 303 -30.10 -21.06 16.45
N ILE A 304 -30.04 -21.87 17.52
CA ILE A 304 -28.82 -22.58 17.92
C ILE A 304 -28.62 -23.86 17.09
N GLY A 305 -29.70 -24.45 16.57
CA GLY A 305 -29.66 -25.74 15.88
C GLY A 305 -29.72 -26.93 16.86
N LEU A 306 -30.44 -26.77 17.97
CA LEU A 306 -30.62 -27.80 19.00
C LEU A 306 -32.10 -28.16 19.18
N ASN A 307 -32.37 -29.18 19.99
CA ASN A 307 -33.72 -29.56 20.42
C ASN A 307 -33.74 -29.82 21.93
N LEU A 308 -33.40 -28.79 22.70
CA LEU A 308 -33.33 -28.85 24.16
C LEU A 308 -34.73 -28.86 24.78
N ALA A 309 -34.90 -29.65 25.85
CA ALA A 309 -36.12 -29.63 26.64
C ALA A 309 -36.24 -28.32 27.44
N PRO A 310 -37.47 -27.84 27.74
CA PRO A 310 -37.69 -26.58 28.48
C PRO A 310 -36.91 -26.50 29.79
N ALA A 311 -36.87 -27.59 30.56
CA ALA A 311 -36.15 -27.68 31.82
C ALA A 311 -34.62 -27.53 31.66
N GLN A 312 -34.06 -28.01 30.56
CA GLN A 312 -32.63 -27.85 30.28
C GLN A 312 -32.32 -26.38 29.96
N ILE A 313 -33.15 -25.72 29.15
CA ILE A 313 -32.98 -24.29 28.83
C ILE A 313 -33.04 -23.44 30.10
N VAL A 314 -33.99 -23.72 30.99
CA VAL A 314 -34.09 -23.05 32.29
C VAL A 314 -32.80 -23.25 33.12
N SER A 315 -32.26 -24.47 33.18
CA SER A 315 -31.00 -24.74 33.89
C SER A 315 -29.83 -23.94 33.30
N LEU A 316 -29.72 -23.89 31.97
CA LEU A 316 -28.66 -23.16 31.26
C LEU A 316 -28.75 -21.65 31.50
N LEU A 317 -29.96 -21.08 31.47
CA LEU A 317 -30.17 -19.66 31.76
C LEU A 317 -29.81 -19.30 33.20
N ASN A 318 -30.16 -20.17 34.17
CA ASN A 318 -29.80 -19.96 35.57
C ASN A 318 -28.27 -19.96 35.78
N ARG A 319 -27.51 -20.78 35.04
CA ARG A 319 -26.03 -20.74 35.02
C ARG A 319 -25.47 -19.42 34.49
N MET A 320 -26.22 -18.70 33.66
CA MET A 320 -25.86 -17.36 33.16
C MET A 320 -26.41 -16.22 34.04
N SER A 321 -26.86 -16.54 35.26
CA SER A 321 -27.49 -15.59 36.19
C SER A 321 -28.82 -15.01 35.70
N LEU A 322 -29.50 -15.66 34.76
CA LEU A 322 -30.84 -15.28 34.30
C LEU A 322 -31.88 -16.17 34.99
N GLY A 323 -32.68 -15.57 35.87
CA GLY A 323 -33.70 -16.30 36.63
C GLY A 323 -34.82 -16.78 35.72
N ALA A 324 -34.78 -18.05 35.30
CA ALA A 324 -35.71 -18.57 34.31
C ALA A 324 -36.74 -19.52 34.94
N LYS A 325 -37.98 -19.44 34.47
CA LYS A 325 -39.06 -20.38 34.81
C LYS A 325 -39.91 -20.69 33.58
N ILE A 326 -40.44 -21.90 33.53
CA ILE A 326 -41.38 -22.30 32.47
C ILE A 326 -42.66 -21.49 32.65
N SER A 327 -43.18 -20.89 31.57
CA SER A 327 -44.43 -20.14 31.64
C SER A 327 -45.59 -21.04 32.05
N THR A 328 -46.39 -20.59 33.00
CA THR A 328 -47.63 -21.28 33.41
C THR A 328 -48.83 -20.94 32.51
N ILE A 329 -48.66 -19.96 31.60
CA ILE A 329 -49.74 -19.43 30.75
C ILE A 329 -49.60 -19.94 29.31
N HIS A 330 -48.36 -20.18 28.84
CA HIS A 330 -48.09 -20.56 27.46
C HIS A 330 -47.11 -21.74 27.36
N ASP A 331 -47.55 -22.84 26.74
CA ASP A 331 -46.83 -24.13 26.68
C ASP A 331 -45.52 -24.14 25.85
N ASN A 332 -45.08 -22.99 25.32
CA ASN A 332 -43.87 -22.84 24.46
C ASN A 332 -43.07 -21.56 24.81
N GLN A 333 -43.12 -21.13 26.07
CA GLN A 333 -42.42 -19.94 26.51
C GLN A 333 -41.72 -20.15 27.85
N ILE A 334 -40.59 -19.48 27.99
CA ILE A 334 -39.86 -19.33 29.24
C ILE A 334 -39.95 -17.86 29.63
N GLU A 335 -40.31 -17.60 30.88
CA GLU A 335 -40.26 -16.29 31.49
C GLU A 335 -38.90 -16.13 32.16
N VAL A 336 -38.19 -15.06 31.80
CA VAL A 336 -36.82 -14.79 32.23
C VAL A 336 -36.79 -13.48 33.01
N GLU A 337 -36.33 -13.56 34.25
CA GLU A 337 -36.03 -12.45 35.13
C GLU A 337 -34.58 -12.03 34.92
N ILE A 338 -34.40 -10.87 34.30
CA ILE A 338 -33.12 -10.28 33.95
C ILE A 338 -32.66 -9.42 35.14
N PRO A 339 -31.58 -9.78 35.82
CA PRO A 339 -31.10 -9.03 36.98
C PRO A 339 -30.61 -7.63 36.56
N PRO A 340 -30.58 -6.67 37.49
CA PRO A 340 -30.10 -5.31 37.21
C PRO A 340 -28.61 -5.25 36.80
N THR A 341 -27.85 -6.33 37.02
CA THR A 341 -26.47 -6.50 36.54
C THR A 341 -26.38 -6.73 35.04
N ARG A 342 -27.42 -7.32 34.41
CA ARG A 342 -27.45 -7.70 32.99
C ARG A 342 -28.20 -6.65 32.15
N ALA A 343 -27.56 -5.50 31.98
CA ALA A 343 -28.07 -4.41 31.15
C ALA A 343 -27.96 -4.69 29.63
N ASP A 344 -27.19 -5.70 29.25
CA ASP A 344 -26.97 -6.16 27.88
C ASP A 344 -28.15 -6.90 27.28
N ILE A 345 -29.01 -7.54 28.09
CA ILE A 345 -30.19 -8.26 27.59
C ILE A 345 -31.28 -7.26 27.19
N LEU A 346 -31.48 -7.09 25.89
CA LEU A 346 -32.44 -6.16 25.29
C LEU A 346 -33.47 -6.87 24.41
N HIS A 347 -33.18 -8.10 23.97
CA HIS A 347 -34.01 -8.89 23.07
C HIS A 347 -33.91 -10.41 23.37
N PRO A 348 -34.91 -11.23 23.02
CA PRO A 348 -34.84 -12.69 23.19
C PRO A 348 -33.65 -13.38 22.49
N CYS A 349 -32.97 -12.72 21.54
CA CYS A 349 -31.73 -13.24 20.96
C CYS A 349 -30.57 -13.26 21.96
N ASP A 350 -30.54 -12.33 22.92
CA ASP A 350 -29.49 -12.27 23.93
C ASP A 350 -29.68 -13.40 24.97
N ILE A 351 -30.95 -13.76 25.24
CA ILE A 351 -31.30 -14.96 26.02
C ILE A 351 -30.86 -16.22 25.28
N MET A 352 -31.09 -16.28 23.97
CA MET A 352 -30.65 -17.40 23.13
C MET A 352 -29.11 -17.53 23.10
N GLU A 353 -28.39 -16.41 23.02
CA GLU A 353 -26.92 -16.38 23.12
C GLU A 353 -26.44 -16.97 24.45
N ASP A 354 -26.99 -16.54 25.58
CA ASP A 354 -26.64 -17.06 26.90
C ASP A 354 -26.93 -18.56 27.04
N VAL A 355 -28.02 -19.06 26.43
CA VAL A 355 -28.29 -20.51 26.36
C VAL A 355 -27.17 -21.24 25.60
N ALA A 356 -26.74 -20.69 24.46
CA ALA A 356 -25.68 -21.28 23.66
C ALA A 356 -24.34 -21.26 24.39
N ILE A 357 -24.00 -20.17 25.10
CA ILE A 357 -22.78 -20.07 25.91
C ILE A 357 -22.80 -21.13 27.02
N ALA A 358 -23.88 -21.20 27.81
CA ALA A 358 -23.99 -22.19 28.89
C ALA A 358 -24.03 -23.64 28.39
N TYR A 359 -24.56 -23.87 27.19
CA TYR A 359 -24.52 -25.18 26.54
C TYR A 359 -23.10 -25.56 26.09
N GLY A 360 -22.28 -24.55 25.76
CA GLY A 360 -20.94 -24.68 25.22
C GLY A 360 -20.95 -24.78 23.70
N PHE A 361 -20.35 -23.80 23.02
CA PHE A 361 -20.36 -23.72 21.56
C PHE A 361 -19.75 -24.96 20.88
N ASN A 362 -18.74 -25.58 21.50
CA ASN A 362 -18.11 -26.80 21.01
C ASN A 362 -19.05 -28.02 20.99
N ASN A 363 -20.15 -27.98 21.75
CA ASN A 363 -21.14 -29.06 21.80
C ASN A 363 -22.22 -28.90 20.71
N ILE A 364 -22.28 -27.74 20.03
CA ILE A 364 -23.30 -27.49 19.00
C ILE A 364 -22.97 -28.34 17.75
N PRO A 365 -23.90 -29.17 17.26
CA PRO A 365 -23.69 -29.96 16.05
C PRO A 365 -23.44 -29.08 14.82
N LYS A 366 -22.33 -29.34 14.12
CA LYS A 366 -22.03 -28.66 12.86
C LYS A 366 -23.01 -29.14 11.77
N THR A 367 -23.72 -28.20 11.16
CA THR A 367 -24.66 -28.47 10.06
C THR A 367 -24.31 -27.63 8.83
N PHE A 368 -24.74 -28.08 7.65
CA PHE A 368 -24.65 -27.30 6.42
C PHE A 368 -26.02 -26.67 6.11
N PRO A 369 -26.07 -25.40 5.66
CA PRO A 369 -27.32 -24.79 5.24
C PRO A 369 -27.88 -25.55 4.03
N THR A 370 -29.19 -25.78 4.03
CA THR A 370 -29.91 -26.53 2.97
C THR A 370 -30.10 -25.72 1.67
N SER A 371 -29.65 -24.47 1.65
CA SER A 371 -29.81 -23.58 0.49
C SER A 371 -28.75 -23.87 -0.57
N ALA A 372 -29.17 -24.43 -1.70
CA ALA A 372 -28.31 -24.61 -2.87
C ALA A 372 -28.21 -23.30 -3.67
N THR A 373 -26.99 -22.80 -3.90
CA THR A 373 -26.74 -21.62 -4.72
C THR A 373 -25.61 -21.89 -5.72
N VAL A 374 -25.69 -21.27 -6.90
CA VAL A 374 -24.63 -21.33 -7.91
C VAL A 374 -23.79 -20.06 -7.81
N GLY A 375 -22.55 -20.19 -7.37
CA GLY A 375 -21.60 -19.08 -7.31
C GLY A 375 -21.23 -18.56 -8.70
N LYS A 376 -21.16 -17.24 -8.87
CA LYS A 376 -20.68 -16.58 -10.09
C LYS A 376 -19.65 -15.51 -9.74
N ALA A 377 -18.56 -15.47 -10.50
CA ALA A 377 -17.56 -14.41 -10.36
C ALA A 377 -18.12 -13.07 -10.87
N PHE A 378 -17.82 -11.98 -10.15
CA PHE A 378 -18.15 -10.63 -10.63
C PHE A 378 -17.31 -10.33 -11.89
N PRO A 379 -17.92 -9.92 -13.04
CA PRO A 379 -17.23 -9.88 -14.33
C PRO A 379 -15.90 -9.10 -14.33
N ILE A 380 -15.85 -7.94 -13.67
CA ILE A 380 -14.61 -7.14 -13.59
C ILE A 380 -13.51 -7.82 -12.79
N ASN A 381 -13.84 -8.59 -11.75
CA ASN A 381 -12.86 -9.36 -10.98
C ASN A 381 -12.33 -10.52 -11.81
N LYS A 382 -13.23 -11.24 -12.51
CA LYS A 382 -12.83 -12.31 -13.45
C LYS A 382 -11.88 -11.77 -14.52
N LEU A 383 -12.21 -10.63 -15.13
CA LEU A 383 -11.34 -9.97 -16.11
C LEU A 383 -9.99 -9.58 -15.49
N SER A 384 -10.01 -9.00 -14.29
CA SER A 384 -8.77 -8.61 -13.59
C SER A 384 -7.86 -9.80 -13.32
N ASP A 385 -8.42 -10.95 -12.92
CA ASP A 385 -7.65 -12.17 -12.67
C ASP A 385 -7.05 -12.76 -13.94
N LEU A 386 -7.76 -12.66 -15.07
CA LEU A 386 -7.20 -13.02 -16.38
C LEU A 386 -6.02 -12.09 -16.72
N VAL A 387 -6.20 -10.77 -16.61
CA VAL A 387 -5.13 -9.80 -16.88
C VAL A 387 -3.90 -10.05 -16.00
N ARG A 388 -4.09 -10.35 -14.71
CA ARG A 388 -2.97 -10.69 -13.80
C ARG A 388 -2.20 -11.90 -14.28
N ARG A 389 -2.89 -12.97 -14.67
CA ARG A 389 -2.27 -14.21 -15.17
C ARG A 389 -1.48 -13.96 -16.46
N GLU A 390 -2.00 -13.14 -17.35
CA GLU A 390 -1.33 -12.79 -18.62
C GLU A 390 -0.06 -11.97 -18.38
N LEU A 391 -0.12 -10.94 -17.52
CA LEU A 391 1.04 -10.13 -17.18
C LEU A 391 2.11 -10.94 -16.44
N ALA A 392 1.69 -11.83 -15.53
CA ALA A 392 2.59 -12.77 -14.86
C ALA A 392 3.28 -13.72 -15.85
N SER A 393 2.52 -14.26 -16.81
CA SER A 393 3.05 -15.14 -17.87
C SER A 393 4.02 -14.42 -18.80
N ALA A 394 3.84 -13.12 -19.03
CA ALA A 394 4.79 -12.27 -19.75
C ALA A 394 6.08 -11.98 -18.95
N GLY A 395 6.17 -12.41 -17.69
CA GLY A 395 7.33 -12.25 -16.82
C GLY A 395 7.35 -10.92 -16.04
N TRP A 396 6.19 -10.29 -15.82
CA TRP A 396 6.04 -9.18 -14.89
C TRP A 396 5.65 -9.70 -13.50
N THR A 397 6.11 -9.05 -12.45
CA THR A 397 5.80 -9.40 -11.07
C THR A 397 4.71 -8.48 -10.52
N GLU A 398 3.64 -9.05 -9.97
CA GLU A 398 2.56 -8.25 -9.38
C GLU A 398 3.03 -7.61 -8.07
N VAL A 399 2.62 -6.37 -7.84
CA VAL A 399 2.89 -5.62 -6.60
C VAL A 399 1.59 -5.16 -5.95
N LEU A 400 1.62 -4.95 -4.64
CA LEU A 400 0.47 -4.50 -3.84
C LEU A 400 0.80 -3.25 -3.01
N PRO A 401 0.89 -2.06 -3.65
CA PRO A 401 1.09 -0.80 -2.95
C PRO A 401 -0.15 -0.37 -2.16
N LEU A 402 0.05 0.51 -1.19
CA LEU A 402 -1.06 1.11 -0.44
C LEU A 402 -1.95 1.98 -1.34
N ILE A 403 -3.24 2.01 -1.00
CA ILE A 403 -4.26 2.81 -1.71
C ILE A 403 -4.17 4.29 -1.35
N LEU A 404 -3.71 4.59 -0.14
CA LEU A 404 -3.53 5.96 0.34
C LEU A 404 -2.12 6.45 0.01
N CYS A 405 -2.04 7.71 -0.41
CA CYS A 405 -0.78 8.40 -0.68
C CYS A 405 -0.83 9.85 -0.20
N SER A 406 0.33 10.49 -0.16
CA SER A 406 0.41 11.94 0.03
C SER A 406 -0.17 12.66 -1.19
N HIS A 407 -0.60 13.90 -0.97
CA HIS A 407 -1.11 14.74 -2.04
C HIS A 407 -0.04 14.99 -3.13
N GLU A 408 1.20 15.23 -2.73
CA GLU A 408 2.32 15.50 -3.63
C GLU A 408 2.64 14.30 -4.53
N GLU A 409 2.68 13.08 -3.97
CA GLU A 409 2.90 11.85 -4.74
C GLU A 409 1.84 11.65 -5.83
N ASN A 410 0.59 11.99 -5.53
CA ASN A 410 -0.52 11.78 -6.46
C ASN A 410 -0.55 12.83 -7.59
N PHE A 411 0.03 14.01 -7.38
CA PHE A 411 -0.02 15.14 -8.30
C PHE A 411 1.37 15.69 -8.65
N ALA A 412 1.93 16.52 -7.78
CA ALA A 412 3.15 17.30 -8.04
C ALA A 412 4.32 16.41 -8.48
N TYR A 413 4.51 15.26 -7.83
CA TYR A 413 5.61 14.35 -8.14
C TYR A 413 5.48 13.73 -9.53
N LEU A 414 4.26 13.61 -10.05
CA LEU A 414 3.97 13.16 -11.41
C LEU A 414 3.94 14.31 -12.44
N GLY A 415 4.29 15.53 -12.03
CA GLY A 415 4.23 16.72 -12.89
C GLY A 415 2.81 17.19 -13.17
N LYS A 416 1.84 16.87 -12.31
CA LYS A 416 0.43 17.23 -12.45
C LYS A 416 0.02 18.24 -11.40
N GLU A 417 -0.92 19.12 -11.75
CA GLU A 417 -1.59 20.01 -10.81
C GLU A 417 -2.87 19.37 -10.27
N ASP A 418 -3.21 19.64 -9.01
CA ASP A 418 -4.49 19.23 -8.42
C ASP A 418 -5.58 20.22 -8.84
N ASP A 419 -6.59 19.72 -9.54
CA ASP A 419 -7.77 20.50 -9.94
C ASP A 419 -8.76 20.72 -8.77
N GLY A 420 -8.53 20.06 -7.62
CA GLY A 420 -9.40 20.08 -6.45
C GLY A 420 -10.66 19.22 -6.59
N THR A 421 -10.98 18.77 -7.81
CA THR A 421 -12.18 18.03 -8.18
C THR A 421 -11.94 16.56 -8.46
N THR A 422 -10.69 16.11 -8.62
CA THR A 422 -10.37 14.72 -9.01
C THR A 422 -10.17 13.80 -7.80
N ALA A 423 -9.30 14.16 -6.86
CA ALA A 423 -8.89 13.29 -5.75
C ALA A 423 -9.75 13.42 -4.48
N ILE A 424 -9.94 12.31 -3.77
CA ILE A 424 -10.59 12.27 -2.47
C ILE A 424 -9.56 12.54 -1.37
N LYS A 425 -9.87 13.50 -0.48
CA LYS A 425 -9.01 13.93 0.63
C LYS A 425 -9.54 13.37 1.96
N LEU A 426 -8.66 12.82 2.79
CA LEU A 426 -9.00 12.36 4.13
C LEU A 426 -9.11 13.56 5.08
N ALA A 427 -10.12 13.57 5.95
CA ALA A 427 -10.36 14.69 6.86
C ALA A 427 -9.27 14.84 7.94
N ASN A 428 -8.87 13.74 8.57
CA ASN A 428 -7.91 13.72 9.69
C ASN A 428 -6.83 12.64 9.47
N PRO A 429 -5.95 12.81 8.47
CA PRO A 429 -4.89 11.84 8.19
C PRO A 429 -3.91 11.77 9.38
N LYS A 430 -3.53 10.55 9.77
CA LYS A 430 -2.57 10.33 10.87
C LYS A 430 -1.13 10.65 10.47
N THR A 431 -0.81 10.47 9.19
CA THR A 431 0.51 10.73 8.60
C THR A 431 0.34 11.46 7.28
N ALA A 432 1.38 12.17 6.83
CA ALA A 432 1.36 12.87 5.54
C ALA A 432 1.19 11.92 4.34
N GLU A 433 1.62 10.66 4.49
CA GLU A 433 1.49 9.62 3.46
C GLU A 433 0.04 9.18 3.21
N TYR A 434 -0.92 9.58 4.04
CA TYR A 434 -2.32 9.14 3.95
C TYR A 434 -3.30 10.30 3.73
N GLN A 435 -2.88 11.34 3.01
CA GLN A 435 -3.70 12.53 2.75
C GLN A 435 -4.81 12.29 1.74
N VAL A 436 -4.54 11.49 0.69
CA VAL A 436 -5.48 11.27 -0.42
C VAL A 436 -5.60 9.80 -0.77
N VAL A 437 -6.73 9.46 -1.37
CA VAL A 437 -6.92 8.18 -2.07
C VAL A 437 -6.30 8.31 -3.46
N ARG A 438 -5.47 7.34 -3.86
CA ARG A 438 -4.76 7.37 -5.14
C ARG A 438 -5.70 7.48 -6.35
N THR A 439 -5.32 8.32 -7.30
CA THR A 439 -6.01 8.48 -8.61
C THR A 439 -5.22 7.80 -9.75
N SER A 440 -4.08 7.20 -9.42
CA SER A 440 -3.22 6.42 -10.31
C SER A 440 -2.53 5.32 -9.52
N LEU A 441 -2.23 4.19 -10.17
CA LEU A 441 -1.41 3.12 -9.57
C LEU A 441 0.09 3.43 -9.64
N LEU A 442 0.50 4.35 -10.53
CA LEU A 442 1.90 4.64 -10.82
C LEU A 442 2.71 5.09 -9.59
N PRO A 443 2.21 5.97 -8.69
CA PRO A 443 2.93 6.33 -7.46
C PRO A 443 3.32 5.13 -6.61
N GLY A 444 2.40 4.17 -6.43
CA GLY A 444 2.64 2.96 -5.66
C GLY A 444 3.73 2.11 -6.29
N VAL A 445 3.65 1.89 -7.60
CA VAL A 445 4.63 1.11 -8.37
C VAL A 445 6.02 1.77 -8.38
N LEU A 446 6.10 3.10 -8.51
CA LEU A 446 7.36 3.85 -8.46
C LEU A 446 8.02 3.76 -7.08
N LYS A 447 7.24 3.82 -6.00
CA LYS A 447 7.76 3.58 -4.65
C LYS A 447 8.28 2.17 -4.47
N THR A 448 7.56 1.16 -4.96
CA THR A 448 8.06 -0.21 -4.93
C THR A 448 9.39 -0.31 -5.68
N LEU A 449 9.53 0.34 -6.84
CA LEU A 449 10.80 0.38 -7.57
C LEU A 449 11.91 1.09 -6.75
N ARG A 450 11.61 2.18 -6.06
CA ARG A 450 12.56 2.92 -5.19
C ARG A 450 13.14 2.02 -4.11
N GLU A 451 12.29 1.30 -3.39
CA GLU A 451 12.72 0.38 -2.33
C GLU A 451 13.53 -0.80 -2.87
N ASN A 452 13.30 -1.18 -4.14
CA ASN A 452 13.93 -2.33 -4.79
C ASN A 452 15.05 -1.96 -5.76
N LYS A 453 15.58 -0.73 -5.73
CA LYS A 453 16.63 -0.26 -6.65
C LYS A 453 17.94 -1.07 -6.63
N LYS A 454 18.17 -1.86 -5.56
CA LYS A 454 19.34 -2.74 -5.41
C LYS A 454 19.15 -4.12 -6.09
N HIS A 455 17.95 -4.45 -6.53
CA HIS A 455 17.69 -5.71 -7.22
C HIS A 455 18.31 -5.73 -8.62
N ALA A 456 18.58 -6.93 -9.11
CA ALA A 456 19.12 -7.13 -10.45
C ALA A 456 18.15 -6.58 -11.52
N LEU A 457 18.70 -5.81 -12.46
CA LEU A 457 17.96 -5.35 -13.63
C LEU A 457 17.88 -6.46 -14.69
N PRO A 458 16.81 -6.53 -15.51
CA PRO A 458 15.66 -5.62 -15.51
C PRO A 458 14.63 -5.93 -14.43
N ILE A 459 14.02 -4.89 -13.86
CA ILE A 459 12.89 -5.00 -12.93
C ILE A 459 11.59 -4.77 -13.71
N LYS A 460 10.65 -5.72 -13.61
CA LYS A 460 9.34 -5.70 -14.29
C LYS A 460 8.23 -5.82 -13.26
N LEU A 461 7.50 -4.74 -12.99
CA LEU A 461 6.44 -4.74 -11.98
C LEU A 461 5.11 -4.38 -12.62
N PHE A 462 4.02 -4.91 -12.10
CA PHE A 462 2.68 -4.50 -12.49
C PHE A 462 1.71 -4.51 -11.31
N GLU A 463 0.61 -3.78 -11.43
CA GLU A 463 -0.50 -3.79 -10.48
C GLU A 463 -1.82 -3.76 -11.27
N VAL A 464 -2.78 -4.58 -10.84
CA VAL A 464 -4.18 -4.52 -11.31
C VAL A 464 -5.05 -4.23 -10.11
N SER A 465 -5.53 -2.99 -9.97
CA SER A 465 -6.27 -2.59 -8.77
C SER A 465 -7.09 -1.33 -8.99
N ASP A 466 -7.86 -0.95 -7.97
CA ASP A 466 -8.72 0.22 -8.00
C ASP A 466 -7.92 1.51 -7.75
N VAL A 467 -8.31 2.55 -8.48
CA VAL A 467 -8.08 3.96 -8.16
C VAL A 467 -9.43 4.61 -7.91
N VAL A 468 -9.45 5.75 -7.22
CA VAL A 468 -10.71 6.39 -6.84
C VAL A 468 -10.76 7.83 -7.32
N PHE A 469 -11.88 8.20 -7.91
CA PHE A 469 -12.17 9.56 -8.37
C PHE A 469 -13.39 10.10 -7.65
N LYS A 470 -13.43 11.41 -7.41
CA LYS A 470 -14.67 12.08 -7.06
C LYS A 470 -15.65 12.04 -8.23
N ASP A 471 -16.93 11.91 -7.91
CA ASP A 471 -18.02 11.91 -8.87
C ASP A 471 -19.33 12.31 -8.18
N ASP A 472 -19.65 13.60 -8.23
CA ASP A 472 -20.81 14.18 -7.55
C ASP A 472 -22.16 13.65 -8.06
N SER A 473 -22.19 12.92 -9.19
CA SER A 473 -23.42 12.32 -9.70
C SER A 473 -23.84 11.06 -8.94
N LEU A 474 -22.91 10.42 -8.22
CA LEU A 474 -23.15 9.21 -7.45
C LEU A 474 -23.49 9.52 -5.99
N GLU A 475 -24.25 8.63 -5.34
CA GLU A 475 -24.64 8.75 -3.92
C GLU A 475 -23.45 9.01 -2.99
N ARG A 476 -22.35 8.27 -3.19
CA ARG A 476 -21.12 8.39 -2.38
C ARG A 476 -20.19 9.52 -2.82
N ARG A 477 -20.55 10.23 -3.89
CA ARG A 477 -19.73 11.27 -4.53
C ARG A 477 -18.33 10.81 -4.96
N ALA A 478 -18.19 9.51 -5.17
CA ALA A 478 -16.92 8.82 -5.40
C ALA A 478 -17.18 7.58 -6.24
N ARG A 479 -16.23 7.24 -7.12
CA ARG A 479 -16.26 6.05 -7.96
C ARG A 479 -14.90 5.36 -8.00
N ASN A 480 -14.92 4.04 -7.93
CA ASN A 480 -13.74 3.21 -8.14
C ASN A 480 -13.60 2.90 -9.63
N GLU A 481 -12.39 2.98 -10.15
CA GLU A 481 -12.03 2.47 -11.47
C GLU A 481 -10.92 1.42 -11.35
N ARG A 482 -11.14 0.24 -11.93
CA ARG A 482 -10.11 -0.79 -12.06
C ARG A 482 -9.10 -0.36 -13.13
N LYS A 483 -7.82 -0.25 -12.75
CA LYS A 483 -6.72 0.10 -13.64
C LYS A 483 -5.69 -1.02 -13.68
N VAL A 484 -4.92 -1.02 -14.76
CA VAL A 484 -3.73 -1.84 -14.95
C VAL A 484 -2.57 -0.88 -15.12
N CYS A 485 -1.50 -1.08 -14.35
CA CYS A 485 -0.27 -0.30 -14.45
C CYS A 485 0.91 -1.26 -14.50
N ALA A 486 1.85 -1.02 -15.40
CA ALA A 486 3.08 -1.79 -15.51
C ALA A 486 4.27 -0.85 -15.67
N ILE A 487 5.40 -1.23 -15.09
CA ILE A 487 6.68 -0.53 -15.23
C ILE A 487 7.76 -1.51 -15.68
N TYR A 488 8.68 -1.00 -16.47
CA TYR A 488 9.91 -1.68 -16.86
C TYR A 488 11.07 -0.78 -16.50
N SER A 489 12.03 -1.30 -15.74
CA SER A 489 13.24 -0.58 -15.34
C SER A 489 14.47 -1.39 -15.71
N ASN A 490 15.38 -0.75 -16.45
CA ASN A 490 16.66 -1.32 -16.86
C ASN A 490 17.66 -0.18 -17.13
N LYS A 491 18.89 -0.51 -17.52
CA LYS A 491 19.90 0.47 -17.99
C LYS A 491 19.41 1.33 -19.15
N THR A 492 18.50 0.79 -19.97
CA THR A 492 17.77 1.51 -21.00
C THR A 492 16.28 1.57 -20.65
N SER A 493 15.58 2.61 -21.11
CA SER A 493 14.18 2.86 -20.74
C SER A 493 13.17 1.81 -21.26
N GLY A 494 13.50 1.08 -22.33
CA GLY A 494 12.67 -0.02 -22.84
C GLY A 494 11.26 0.39 -23.31
N PHE A 495 11.14 1.50 -24.06
CA PHE A 495 9.85 1.97 -24.60
C PHE A 495 9.15 0.89 -25.43
N GLU A 496 9.92 0.18 -26.27
CA GLU A 496 9.46 -0.93 -27.08
C GLU A 496 8.96 -2.14 -26.26
N VAL A 497 9.47 -2.33 -25.05
CA VAL A 497 9.09 -3.43 -24.16
C VAL A 497 7.70 -3.18 -23.58
N ILE A 498 7.45 -1.97 -23.09
CA ILE A 498 6.12 -1.59 -22.58
C ILE A 498 5.09 -1.49 -23.71
N HIS A 499 5.48 -1.00 -24.88
CA HIS A 499 4.61 -1.03 -26.05
C HIS A 499 4.25 -2.47 -26.46
N GLY A 500 5.23 -3.39 -26.47
CA GLY A 500 4.99 -4.80 -26.73
C GLY A 500 4.06 -5.45 -25.69
N LEU A 501 4.22 -5.11 -24.41
CA LEU A 501 3.33 -5.58 -23.33
C LEU A 501 1.88 -5.10 -23.52
N LEU A 502 1.69 -3.84 -23.92
CA LEU A 502 0.37 -3.31 -24.24
C LEU A 502 -0.29 -4.08 -25.38
N ASN A 503 0.46 -4.32 -26.47
CA ASN A 503 -0.04 -5.04 -27.63
C ASN A 503 -0.43 -6.47 -27.27
N TYR A 504 0.44 -7.16 -26.52
CA TYR A 504 0.16 -8.50 -25.99
C TYR A 504 -1.11 -8.51 -25.14
N LEU A 505 -1.24 -7.59 -24.19
CA LEU A 505 -2.40 -7.54 -23.30
C LEU A 505 -3.71 -7.31 -24.08
N LEU A 506 -3.71 -6.39 -25.04
CA LEU A 506 -4.91 -6.08 -25.83
C LEU A 506 -5.26 -7.20 -26.81
N GLU A 507 -4.26 -7.88 -27.39
CA GLU A 507 -4.46 -9.07 -28.21
C GLU A 507 -5.10 -10.21 -27.40
N MET A 508 -4.63 -10.46 -26.17
CA MET A 508 -5.25 -11.44 -25.26
C MET A 508 -6.68 -11.07 -24.85
N LEU A 509 -7.04 -9.78 -24.92
CA LEU A 509 -8.39 -9.28 -24.72
C LEU A 509 -9.21 -9.22 -26.03
N HIS A 510 -8.68 -9.74 -27.14
CA HIS A 510 -9.26 -9.69 -28.47
C HIS A 510 -9.57 -8.28 -28.98
N VAL A 511 -8.69 -7.33 -28.68
CA VAL A 511 -8.76 -5.93 -29.16
C VAL A 511 -7.60 -5.68 -30.13
N ASN A 512 -7.92 -5.62 -31.42
CA ASN A 512 -6.92 -5.48 -32.49
C ASN A 512 -6.42 -4.02 -32.64
N LEU A 513 -5.18 -3.87 -33.12
CA LEU A 513 -4.62 -2.57 -33.49
C LEU A 513 -5.24 -2.12 -34.82
N VAL A 514 -5.80 -0.90 -34.85
CA VAL A 514 -6.42 -0.29 -36.03
C VAL A 514 -5.75 1.04 -36.39
N SER A 515 -5.86 1.47 -37.65
CA SER A 515 -5.40 2.81 -38.02
C SER A 515 -6.28 3.88 -37.38
N PRO A 516 -5.72 5.03 -36.97
CA PRO A 516 -6.53 6.17 -36.53
C PRO A 516 -7.56 6.64 -37.57
N SER A 517 -7.32 6.38 -38.86
CA SER A 517 -8.19 6.77 -39.98
C SER A 517 -9.23 5.72 -40.40
N GLU A 518 -9.20 4.51 -39.83
CA GLU A 518 -10.10 3.41 -40.20
C GLU A 518 -11.32 3.35 -39.28
N ASP A 519 -12.51 3.10 -39.83
CA ASP A 519 -13.76 2.98 -39.06
C ASP A 519 -14.00 1.55 -38.53
N GLU A 520 -12.96 0.96 -37.95
CA GLU A 520 -13.01 -0.39 -37.36
C GLU A 520 -12.94 -0.35 -35.83
N SER A 521 -13.52 -1.36 -35.18
CA SER A 521 -13.42 -1.51 -33.72
C SER A 521 -12.04 -2.06 -33.34
N GLY A 522 -11.39 -1.42 -32.38
CA GLY A 522 -10.04 -1.78 -31.98
C GLY A 522 -9.40 -0.68 -31.14
N TYR A 523 -8.08 -0.72 -30.99
CA TYR A 523 -7.32 0.34 -30.33
C TYR A 523 -6.33 1.00 -31.29
N PHE A 524 -6.00 2.25 -31.01
CA PHE A 524 -4.91 2.96 -31.67
C PHE A 524 -4.20 3.86 -30.65
N ILE A 525 -2.99 4.28 -31.00
CA ILE A 525 -2.16 5.15 -30.16
C ILE A 525 -1.91 6.49 -30.84
N LYS A 526 -1.86 7.57 -30.05
CA LYS A 526 -1.48 8.91 -30.51
C LYS A 526 -0.43 9.49 -29.58
N GLU A 527 0.45 10.35 -30.10
CA GLU A 527 1.45 11.04 -29.28
C GLU A 527 0.77 11.78 -28.10
N SER A 528 1.32 11.61 -26.89
CA SER A 528 0.78 12.17 -25.65
C SER A 528 1.59 13.37 -25.19
N SER A 529 0.92 14.41 -24.69
CA SER A 529 1.52 15.58 -24.04
C SER A 529 1.55 15.48 -22.51
N ASN A 530 1.40 14.28 -21.94
CA ASN A 530 1.32 14.09 -20.50
C ASN A 530 2.67 14.38 -19.80
N PRO A 531 2.72 15.34 -18.84
CA PRO A 531 3.97 15.80 -18.22
C PRO A 531 4.66 14.74 -17.35
N THR A 532 3.96 13.66 -17.00
CA THR A 532 4.57 12.52 -16.29
C THR A 532 5.63 11.81 -17.13
N PHE A 533 5.58 11.94 -18.47
CA PHE A 533 6.47 11.26 -19.40
C PHE A 533 7.43 12.20 -20.12
N PHE A 534 8.52 11.64 -20.64
CA PHE A 534 9.51 12.35 -21.44
C PHE A 534 8.89 12.78 -22.80
N PRO A 535 9.06 14.05 -23.21
CA PRO A 535 8.46 14.57 -24.44
C PRO A 535 8.81 13.74 -25.67
N LYS A 536 7.82 13.55 -26.56
CA LYS A 536 7.93 12.73 -27.79
C LYS A 536 8.21 11.24 -27.57
N ARG A 537 8.18 10.77 -26.32
CA ARG A 537 8.38 9.36 -25.94
C ARG A 537 7.23 8.86 -25.07
N SER A 538 6.03 9.29 -25.43
CA SER A 538 4.77 8.98 -24.75
C SER A 538 3.62 8.90 -25.75
N ALA A 539 2.67 8.02 -25.47
CA ALA A 539 1.46 7.86 -26.26
C ALA A 539 0.22 7.64 -25.38
N ASP A 540 -0.90 8.17 -25.84
CA ASP A 540 -2.24 7.95 -25.30
C ASP A 540 -2.90 6.81 -26.07
N ILE A 541 -3.58 5.94 -25.32
CA ILE A 541 -4.22 4.72 -25.82
C ILE A 541 -5.72 5.01 -25.94
N PHE A 542 -6.25 4.87 -27.16
CA PHE A 542 -7.67 5.07 -27.45
C PHE A 542 -8.31 3.75 -27.85
N LEU A 543 -9.46 3.45 -27.26
CA LEU A 543 -10.34 2.36 -27.65
C LEU A 543 -11.47 2.92 -28.51
N ARG A 544 -11.65 2.36 -29.70
CA ARG A 544 -12.75 2.64 -30.60
C ARG A 544 -13.70 1.46 -30.62
N THR A 545 -14.98 1.73 -30.36
CA THR A 545 -16.05 0.75 -30.51
C THR A 545 -17.06 1.27 -31.52
N VAL A 546 -17.34 0.45 -32.53
CA VAL A 546 -18.32 0.71 -33.58
C VAL A 546 -19.55 -0.11 -33.26
N SER A 547 -20.66 0.55 -32.93
CA SER A 547 -21.93 -0.12 -32.69
C SER A 547 -22.68 -0.37 -34.00
N SER A 548 -23.49 -1.43 -34.06
CA SER A 548 -24.34 -1.80 -35.21
C SER A 548 -25.34 -0.70 -35.62
N SER A 549 -25.52 0.33 -34.79
CA SER A 549 -26.37 1.51 -35.02
C SER A 549 -25.61 2.74 -35.55
N SER A 550 -24.41 2.58 -36.13
CA SER A 550 -23.57 3.65 -36.70
C SER A 550 -23.03 4.71 -35.73
N ASN A 551 -23.15 4.49 -34.42
CA ASN A 551 -22.46 5.31 -33.42
C ASN A 551 -21.07 4.75 -33.11
N THR A 552 -20.04 5.49 -33.52
CA THR A 552 -18.63 5.23 -33.16
C THR A 552 -18.29 5.97 -31.89
N THR A 553 -17.90 5.25 -30.83
CA THR A 553 -17.40 5.86 -29.60
C THR A 553 -15.90 5.64 -29.49
N THR A 554 -15.15 6.72 -29.25
CA THR A 554 -13.70 6.69 -29.04
C THR A 554 -13.40 7.19 -27.64
N THR A 555 -12.79 6.34 -26.81
CA THR A 555 -12.50 6.63 -25.40
C THR A 555 -11.02 6.48 -25.13
N LYS A 556 -10.41 7.46 -24.45
CA LYS A 556 -9.04 7.31 -23.93
C LYS A 556 -9.05 6.34 -22.76
N ILE A 557 -8.36 5.22 -22.88
CA ILE A 557 -8.32 4.17 -21.85
C ILE A 557 -7.03 4.18 -21.01
N GLY A 558 -5.98 4.84 -21.49
CA GLY A 558 -4.72 4.94 -20.76
C GLY A 558 -3.65 5.75 -21.49
N SER A 559 -2.44 5.71 -20.95
CA SER A 559 -1.24 6.32 -21.52
C SER A 559 -0.02 5.48 -21.13
N PHE A 560 1.00 5.45 -21.98
CA PHE A 560 2.31 4.86 -21.65
C PHE A 560 3.44 5.72 -22.21
N GLY A 561 4.64 5.58 -21.65
CA GLY A 561 5.80 6.35 -22.09
C GLY A 561 7.02 6.15 -21.21
N ILE A 562 8.11 6.79 -21.58
CA ILE A 562 9.31 6.87 -20.74
C ILE A 562 9.01 7.88 -19.62
N ILE A 563 9.20 7.51 -18.35
CA ILE A 563 8.98 8.43 -17.22
C ILE A 563 9.93 9.63 -17.32
N HIS A 564 9.42 10.83 -17.05
CA HIS A 564 10.21 12.05 -17.10
C HIS A 564 11.31 12.04 -16.02
N PRO A 565 12.55 12.50 -16.29
CA PRO A 565 13.64 12.53 -15.30
C PRO A 565 13.27 13.20 -13.97
N ASN A 566 12.60 14.36 -14.01
CA ASN A 566 12.11 15.04 -12.80
C ASN A 566 11.16 14.16 -11.96
N VAL A 567 10.30 13.36 -12.60
CA VAL A 567 9.42 12.42 -11.88
C VAL A 567 10.26 11.34 -11.23
N LEU A 568 11.24 10.76 -11.93
CA LEU A 568 12.15 9.78 -11.33
C LEU A 568 12.91 10.37 -10.13
N GLU A 569 13.38 11.62 -10.23
CA GLU A 569 14.06 12.32 -9.15
C GLU A 569 13.15 12.52 -7.92
N ASN A 570 11.89 12.92 -8.12
CA ASN A 570 10.91 13.06 -7.04
C ASN A 570 10.65 11.74 -6.29
N TYR A 571 10.83 10.60 -6.96
CA TYR A 571 10.75 9.26 -6.37
C TYR A 571 12.11 8.66 -6.00
N GLU A 572 13.19 9.47 -5.97
CA GLU A 572 14.56 9.06 -5.63
C GLU A 572 15.12 7.92 -6.50
N LEU A 573 14.64 7.83 -7.75
CA LEU A 573 15.10 6.91 -8.76
C LEU A 573 16.17 7.62 -9.60
N PHE A 574 17.43 7.48 -9.19
CA PHE A 574 18.53 8.24 -9.78
C PHE A 574 18.83 7.79 -11.22
N VAL A 575 18.63 8.72 -12.16
CA VAL A 575 19.22 8.72 -13.51
C VAL A 575 20.71 9.15 -13.46
N ALA A 576 21.18 9.62 -12.31
CA ALA A 576 22.49 10.24 -12.10
C ALA A 576 23.67 9.33 -12.46
N ASP A 577 23.62 8.03 -12.19
CA ASP A 577 24.72 7.11 -12.52
C ASP A 577 24.88 6.93 -14.03
N GLY A 578 23.77 6.95 -14.78
CA GLY A 578 23.79 6.86 -16.24
C GLY A 578 24.31 8.14 -16.90
N VAL A 579 23.93 9.31 -16.37
CA VAL A 579 24.44 10.62 -16.83
C VAL A 579 25.91 10.78 -16.47
N PHE A 580 26.29 10.42 -15.24
CA PHE A 580 27.67 10.40 -14.77
C PHE A 580 28.56 9.51 -15.65
N PHE A 581 28.11 8.28 -15.92
CA PHE A 581 28.81 7.37 -16.82
C PHE A 581 28.93 7.93 -18.24
N ALA A 582 27.85 8.49 -18.80
CA ALA A 582 27.85 9.03 -20.15
C ALA A 582 28.80 10.23 -20.28
N GLU A 583 28.76 11.17 -19.34
CA GLU A 583 29.63 12.35 -19.33
C GLU A 583 31.09 11.96 -19.10
N LEU A 584 31.35 11.01 -18.19
CA LEU A 584 32.70 10.50 -17.92
C LEU A 584 33.28 9.75 -19.13
N ASN A 585 32.46 8.94 -19.79
CA ASN A 585 32.87 8.20 -20.98
C ASN A 585 33.14 9.14 -22.17
N GLU A 586 32.34 10.19 -22.35
CA GLU A 586 32.59 11.23 -23.36
C GLU A 586 33.89 12.00 -23.07
N PHE A 587 34.11 12.38 -21.80
CA PHE A 587 35.33 13.07 -21.36
C PHE A 587 36.58 12.26 -21.68
N PHE A 588 36.65 10.98 -21.26
CA PHE A 588 37.80 10.13 -21.55
C PHE A 588 37.95 9.80 -23.03
N THR A 589 36.85 9.70 -23.78
CA THR A 589 36.91 9.50 -25.24
C THR A 589 37.62 10.65 -25.93
N ARG A 590 37.51 11.88 -25.41
CA ARG A 590 38.18 13.07 -25.96
C ARG A 590 39.61 13.22 -25.45
N GLU A 591 39.82 13.09 -24.15
CA GLU A 591 41.11 13.36 -23.50
C GLU A 591 42.13 12.23 -23.68
N LEU A 592 41.67 10.98 -23.85
CA LEU A 592 42.52 9.79 -23.95
C LEU A 592 42.50 9.15 -25.35
N ALA A 593 42.18 9.95 -26.37
CA ALA A 593 42.06 9.48 -27.75
C ALA A 593 43.41 9.06 -28.36
N GLU A 594 44.52 9.67 -27.93
CA GLU A 594 45.87 9.36 -28.43
C GLU A 594 46.43 8.09 -27.77
N GLU A 595 46.06 7.85 -26.52
CA GLU A 595 46.47 6.73 -25.68
C GLU A 595 45.65 5.45 -25.97
N GLY A 596 44.65 5.58 -26.85
CA GLY A 596 43.78 4.51 -27.31
C GLY A 596 42.80 4.03 -26.24
N TYR A 597 42.04 4.96 -25.68
CA TYR A 597 40.91 4.69 -24.81
C TYR A 597 39.89 3.71 -25.43
N SER A 598 39.45 2.75 -24.64
CA SER A 598 38.53 1.68 -25.03
C SER A 598 37.25 1.65 -24.18
N GLY A 599 37.19 2.41 -23.08
CA GLY A 599 36.04 2.42 -22.18
C GLY A 599 36.45 2.66 -20.73
N VAL A 600 35.46 2.97 -19.89
CA VAL A 600 35.62 3.18 -18.45
C VAL A 600 34.65 2.26 -17.72
N GLU A 601 35.09 1.71 -16.60
CA GLU A 601 34.24 0.97 -15.66
C GLU A 601 34.19 1.74 -14.35
N VAL A 602 32.98 1.96 -13.83
CA VAL A 602 32.74 2.69 -12.57
C VAL A 602 32.31 1.68 -11.52
N ARG A 603 33.08 1.58 -10.43
CA ARG A 603 32.73 0.78 -9.26
C ARG A 603 32.51 1.70 -8.06
N VAL A 604 31.29 1.70 -7.54
CA VAL A 604 30.92 2.53 -6.39
C VAL A 604 30.91 1.67 -5.14
N THR A 605 31.75 2.00 -4.17
CA THR A 605 31.68 1.45 -2.80
C THR A 605 31.25 2.55 -1.83
N PRO A 606 30.72 2.21 -0.64
CA PRO A 606 30.33 3.22 0.36
C PRO A 606 31.47 4.13 0.83
N ALA A 607 32.73 3.71 0.67
CA ALA A 607 33.90 4.46 1.08
C ALA A 607 34.58 5.22 -0.08
N ARG A 608 34.56 4.67 -1.31
CA ARG A 608 35.27 5.21 -2.47
C ARG A 608 34.59 4.86 -3.80
N THR A 609 34.73 5.74 -4.79
CA THR A 609 34.39 5.49 -6.19
C THR A 609 35.65 5.17 -6.97
N GLU A 610 35.75 3.95 -7.49
CA GLU A 610 36.86 3.50 -8.32
C GLU A 610 36.50 3.62 -9.81
N LEU A 611 37.38 4.26 -10.59
CA LEU A 611 37.22 4.46 -12.02
C LEU A 611 38.33 3.70 -12.77
N ILE A 612 37.98 2.64 -13.47
CA ILE A 612 38.93 1.81 -14.21
C ILE A 612 38.90 2.20 -15.69
N ILE A 613 39.95 2.88 -16.14
CA ILE A 613 40.14 3.32 -17.52
C ILE A 613 40.79 2.20 -18.30
N ARG A 614 40.13 1.72 -19.36
CA ARG A 614 40.69 0.71 -20.27
C ARG A 614 41.34 1.42 -21.45
N ALA A 615 42.64 1.24 -21.64
CA ALA A 615 43.38 1.88 -22.74
C ALA A 615 44.44 0.95 -23.35
N THR A 616 44.83 1.22 -24.61
CA THR A 616 45.90 0.46 -25.27
C THR A 616 47.29 0.81 -24.75
N HIS A 617 47.53 2.09 -24.41
CA HIS A 617 48.81 2.60 -23.92
C HIS A 617 48.68 3.07 -22.46
N THR A 618 48.59 2.12 -21.51
CA THR A 618 48.35 2.44 -20.09
C THR A 618 49.46 3.25 -19.42
N GLN A 619 50.72 3.11 -19.85
CA GLN A 619 51.82 3.90 -19.32
C GLN A 619 51.68 5.40 -19.62
N GLU A 620 51.14 5.74 -20.79
CA GLU A 620 50.90 7.14 -21.20
C GLU A 620 49.69 7.75 -20.48
N VAL A 621 48.68 6.94 -20.14
CA VAL A 621 47.54 7.33 -19.30
C VAL A 621 48.00 7.62 -17.86
N LEU A 622 48.92 6.81 -17.33
CA LEU A 622 49.53 7.03 -16.00
C LEU A 622 50.44 8.26 -16.00
N GLY A 623 51.23 8.45 -17.06
CA GLY A 623 52.23 9.51 -17.19
C GLY A 623 53.46 9.28 -16.30
N GLU A 624 54.51 10.09 -16.49
CA GLU A 624 55.73 9.99 -15.69
C GLU A 624 55.44 10.12 -14.18
N ARG A 625 55.83 9.11 -13.39
CA ARG A 625 55.55 9.01 -11.94
C ARG A 625 54.07 9.18 -11.57
N GLY A 626 53.15 8.72 -12.45
CA GLY A 626 51.71 8.78 -12.18
C GLY A 626 51.15 10.21 -12.14
N ARG A 627 51.81 11.18 -12.80
CA ARG A 627 51.39 12.58 -12.79
C ARG A 627 50.05 12.77 -13.52
N ARG A 628 49.91 12.18 -14.70
CA ARG A 628 48.73 12.38 -15.56
C ARG A 628 47.46 11.78 -14.95
N ILE A 629 47.56 10.60 -14.35
CA ILE A 629 46.40 9.99 -13.67
C ILE A 629 45.95 10.82 -12.46
N ARG A 630 46.88 11.43 -11.70
CA ARG A 630 46.54 12.35 -10.60
C ARG A 630 45.88 13.63 -11.09
N GLU A 631 46.33 14.18 -12.22
CA GLU A 631 45.69 15.33 -12.86
C GLU A 631 44.25 15.00 -13.31
N LEU A 632 44.04 13.83 -13.93
CA LEU A 632 42.70 13.34 -14.30
C LEU A 632 41.80 13.13 -13.07
N THR A 633 42.33 12.55 -11.98
CA THR A 633 41.59 12.40 -10.71
C THR A 633 41.15 13.76 -10.18
N ALA A 634 42.04 14.76 -10.15
CA ALA A 634 41.72 16.10 -9.67
C ALA A 634 40.67 16.81 -10.55
N LEU A 635 40.73 16.63 -11.87
CA LEU A 635 39.74 17.18 -12.80
C LEU A 635 38.36 16.57 -12.59
N ILE A 636 38.27 15.25 -12.43
CA ILE A 636 37.01 14.53 -12.16
C ILE A 636 36.46 14.93 -10.80
N GLN A 637 37.32 14.97 -9.78
CA GLN A 637 36.94 15.36 -8.44
C GLN A 637 36.34 16.78 -8.42
N LYS A 638 36.97 17.73 -9.12
CA LYS A 638 36.47 19.11 -9.22
C LYS A 638 35.21 19.24 -10.09
N ARG A 639 35.14 18.51 -11.20
CA ARG A 639 34.01 18.58 -12.15
C ARG A 639 32.73 17.98 -11.58
N PHE A 640 32.85 16.86 -10.89
CA PHE A 640 31.72 16.14 -10.30
C PHE A 640 31.55 16.38 -8.79
N LYS A 641 32.33 17.31 -8.21
CA LYS A 641 32.26 17.76 -6.81
C LYS A 641 32.41 16.63 -5.78
N PHE A 642 33.33 15.69 -6.03
CA PHE A 642 33.63 14.63 -5.06
C PHE A 642 34.42 15.19 -3.85
N PRO A 643 34.13 14.72 -2.62
CA PRO A 643 34.96 15.03 -1.45
C PRO A 643 36.43 14.58 -1.63
N GLU A 644 37.34 15.20 -0.89
CA GLU A 644 38.77 14.82 -0.96
C GLU A 644 38.98 13.34 -0.59
N ASN A 645 39.76 12.64 -1.41
CA ASN A 645 40.12 11.22 -1.28
C ASN A 645 39.00 10.19 -1.46
N THR A 646 37.86 10.55 -2.06
CA THR A 646 36.76 9.59 -2.32
C THR A 646 36.78 9.01 -3.73
N VAL A 647 37.65 9.47 -4.63
CA VAL A 647 37.74 8.99 -6.02
C VAL A 647 39.13 8.47 -6.32
N GLU A 648 39.22 7.29 -6.92
CA GLU A 648 40.47 6.63 -7.27
C GLU A 648 40.41 6.14 -8.73
N LEU A 649 41.45 6.47 -9.52
CA LEU A 649 41.53 6.09 -10.93
C LEU A 649 42.56 4.97 -11.11
N TYR A 650 42.20 3.97 -11.91
CA TYR A 650 43.08 2.88 -12.32
C TYR A 650 43.16 2.83 -13.85
N ALA A 651 44.31 2.44 -14.39
CA ALA A 651 44.49 2.22 -15.82
C ALA A 651 44.72 0.73 -16.09
N GLU A 652 43.81 0.10 -16.83
CA GLU A 652 43.88 -1.31 -17.21
C GLU A 652 44.20 -1.45 -18.70
N LYS A 653 45.08 -2.39 -19.03
CA LYS A 653 45.51 -2.62 -20.41
C LYS A 653 44.48 -3.48 -21.13
N VAL A 654 44.06 -3.05 -22.33
CA VAL A 654 43.21 -3.86 -23.20
C VAL A 654 43.97 -5.13 -23.61
N GLN A 655 43.49 -6.29 -23.16
CA GLN A 655 44.16 -7.59 -23.32
C GLN A 655 44.37 -7.98 -24.80
N ASN A 656 43.40 -7.72 -25.67
CA ASN A 656 43.52 -8.00 -27.10
C ASN A 656 43.08 -6.80 -27.96
N ARG A 657 44.06 -5.96 -28.34
CA ARG A 657 43.85 -4.74 -29.13
C ARG A 657 43.15 -5.00 -30.47
N GLY A 658 43.39 -6.16 -31.08
CA GLY A 658 42.82 -6.51 -32.38
C GLY A 658 41.32 -6.78 -32.35
N LEU A 659 40.76 -7.17 -31.20
CA LEU A 659 39.35 -7.51 -31.04
C LEU A 659 38.50 -6.36 -30.47
N CYS A 660 39.11 -5.19 -30.20
CA CYS A 660 38.42 -4.01 -29.67
C CYS A 660 37.96 -3.10 -30.82
N ALA A 661 36.64 -2.93 -31.01
CA ALA A 661 36.12 -2.12 -32.12
C ALA A 661 36.55 -0.65 -32.03
N ILE A 662 36.64 -0.10 -30.81
CA ILE A 662 37.05 1.29 -30.57
C ILE A 662 38.50 1.53 -31.00
N ALA A 663 39.43 0.69 -30.56
CA ALA A 663 40.86 0.83 -30.89
C ALA A 663 41.12 0.67 -32.39
N GLN A 664 40.36 -0.20 -33.06
CA GLN A 664 40.47 -0.41 -34.50
C GLN A 664 39.85 0.74 -35.31
N CYS A 665 38.74 1.31 -34.84
CA CYS A 665 38.12 2.48 -35.45
C CYS A 665 39.03 3.72 -35.34
N GLU A 666 39.72 3.92 -34.21
CA GLU A 666 40.74 4.97 -34.07
C GLU A 666 41.96 4.71 -34.96
N SER A 667 42.45 3.46 -35.02
CA SER A 667 43.53 3.07 -35.95
C SER A 667 43.17 3.39 -37.40
N LEU A 668 41.92 3.12 -37.80
CA LEU A 668 41.41 3.47 -39.12
C LEU A 668 41.36 4.99 -39.32
N ARG A 669 40.87 5.75 -38.34
CA ARG A 669 40.87 7.23 -38.35
C ARG A 669 42.27 7.80 -38.53
N TYR A 670 43.27 7.33 -37.76
CA TYR A 670 44.66 7.78 -37.90
C TYR A 670 45.22 7.48 -39.28
N LYS A 671 45.00 6.27 -39.82
CA LYS A 671 45.44 5.90 -41.17
C LYS A 671 44.81 6.81 -42.24
N LEU A 672 43.52 7.15 -42.09
CA LEU A 672 42.81 8.05 -43.00
C LEU A 672 43.31 9.50 -42.89
N LEU A 673 43.56 10.01 -41.68
CA LEU A 673 44.13 11.34 -41.45
C LEU A 673 45.58 11.46 -41.95
N ALA A 674 46.37 10.39 -41.83
CA ALA A 674 47.72 10.28 -42.38
C ALA A 674 47.75 10.17 -43.92
N GLY A 675 46.59 10.22 -44.59
CA GLY A 675 46.50 10.27 -46.05
C GLY A 675 46.63 8.91 -46.75
N LEU A 676 46.55 7.79 -46.02
CA LEU A 676 46.51 6.47 -46.67
C LEU A 676 45.23 6.34 -47.51
N ALA A 677 45.33 5.64 -48.64
CA ALA A 677 44.18 5.35 -49.48
C ALA A 677 43.15 4.50 -48.70
N VAL A 678 41.87 4.88 -48.78
CA VAL A 678 40.77 4.28 -47.98
C VAL A 678 40.77 2.75 -48.06
N ARG A 679 40.90 2.19 -49.26
CA ARG A 679 40.96 0.73 -49.48
C ARG A 679 42.12 0.09 -48.71
N ARG A 680 43.31 0.68 -48.75
CA ARG A 680 44.50 0.17 -48.05
C ARG A 680 44.36 0.31 -46.53
N ALA A 681 43.76 1.41 -46.06
CA ALA A 681 43.51 1.63 -44.64
C ALA A 681 42.51 0.61 -44.08
N CYS A 682 41.39 0.37 -44.77
CA CYS A 682 40.36 -0.59 -44.36
C CYS A 682 40.88 -2.03 -44.37
N TYR A 683 41.50 -2.50 -45.45
CA TYR A 683 42.08 -3.86 -45.49
C TYR A 683 43.20 -4.05 -44.47
N GLY A 684 43.99 -3.01 -44.18
CA GLY A 684 45.03 -3.07 -43.16
C GLY A 684 44.49 -3.14 -41.73
N VAL A 685 43.26 -2.69 -41.46
CA VAL A 685 42.59 -2.84 -40.17
C VAL A 685 41.86 -4.19 -40.11
N LEU A 686 41.11 -4.51 -41.16
CA LEU A 686 40.35 -5.77 -41.28
C LEU A 686 41.27 -7.00 -41.19
N ARG A 687 42.42 -6.99 -41.87
CA ARG A 687 43.41 -8.08 -41.77
C ARG A 687 43.97 -8.23 -40.34
N PHE A 688 44.26 -7.11 -39.68
CA PHE A 688 44.77 -7.13 -38.30
C PHE A 688 43.75 -7.69 -37.31
N ILE A 689 42.45 -7.38 -37.51
CA ILE A 689 41.34 -7.92 -36.70
C ILE A 689 41.23 -9.44 -36.89
N MET A 690 41.27 -9.91 -38.14
CA MET A 690 41.20 -11.35 -38.45
C MET A 690 42.44 -12.11 -37.92
N GLU A 691 43.65 -11.56 -38.09
CA GLU A 691 44.90 -12.13 -37.53
C GLU A 691 44.92 -12.18 -36.00
N SER A 692 44.14 -11.31 -35.33
CA SER A 692 44.00 -11.28 -33.87
C SER A 692 42.95 -12.26 -33.33
N GLY A 693 42.36 -13.10 -34.19
CA GLY A 693 41.47 -14.20 -33.82
C GLY A 693 39.96 -13.91 -33.94
N ALA A 694 39.55 -12.86 -34.66
CA ALA A 694 38.13 -12.58 -34.88
C ALA A 694 37.49 -13.63 -35.80
N LYS A 695 36.25 -14.05 -35.50
CA LYS A 695 35.48 -14.96 -36.36
C LYS A 695 34.92 -14.25 -37.61
N GLY A 696 34.71 -12.94 -37.53
CA GLY A 696 34.37 -12.08 -38.66
C GLY A 696 34.47 -10.61 -38.30
N CYS A 697 34.64 -9.77 -39.31
CA CYS A 697 34.79 -8.32 -39.19
C CYS A 697 34.08 -7.60 -40.34
N GLU A 698 33.41 -6.48 -40.02
CA GLU A 698 32.82 -5.58 -40.98
C GLU A 698 33.32 -4.16 -40.74
N VAL A 699 33.89 -3.54 -41.78
CA VAL A 699 34.35 -2.15 -41.76
C VAL A 699 33.58 -1.38 -42.82
N VAL A 700 32.80 -0.39 -42.38
CA VAL A 700 32.06 0.52 -43.26
C VAL A 700 32.64 1.92 -43.17
N VAL A 701 33.02 2.48 -44.32
CA VAL A 701 33.46 3.88 -44.42
C VAL A 701 32.54 4.60 -45.39
N SER A 702 31.85 5.63 -44.88
CA SER A 702 30.89 6.43 -45.65
C SER A 702 31.29 7.91 -45.63
N GLY A 703 31.17 8.59 -46.79
CA GLY A 703 31.43 10.02 -46.91
C GLY A 703 32.06 10.43 -48.23
N LYS A 704 32.62 11.65 -48.29
CA LYS A 704 33.34 12.19 -49.46
C LYS A 704 34.76 11.63 -49.52
N LEU A 705 34.89 10.38 -49.97
CA LEU A 705 36.14 9.61 -50.01
C LEU A 705 37.03 10.02 -51.19
N ARG A 706 37.48 11.29 -51.19
CA ARG A 706 38.23 11.98 -52.28
C ARG A 706 37.43 12.26 -53.57
N ALA A 707 36.13 11.97 -53.58
CA ALA A 707 35.21 12.38 -54.64
C ALA A 707 34.30 13.53 -54.17
N ALA A 708 33.76 14.32 -55.12
CA ALA A 708 32.85 15.43 -54.81
C ALA A 708 31.52 14.95 -54.20
N ARG A 709 31.09 13.72 -54.49
CA ARG A 709 29.87 13.09 -53.98
C ARG A 709 30.20 12.06 -52.88
N ALA A 710 29.29 11.91 -51.93
CA ALA A 710 29.44 10.91 -50.87
C ALA A 710 29.27 9.50 -51.43
N LYS A 711 30.10 8.56 -50.97
CA LYS A 711 30.03 7.13 -51.28
C LYS A 711 30.23 6.33 -50.00
N SER A 712 29.52 5.21 -49.88
CA SER A 712 29.76 4.21 -48.82
C SER A 712 30.53 3.03 -49.39
N MET A 713 31.54 2.56 -48.66
CA MET A 713 32.32 1.38 -48.98
C MET A 713 32.26 0.43 -47.78
N LYS A 714 31.83 -0.81 -48.02
CA LYS A 714 31.75 -1.88 -47.02
C LYS A 714 32.82 -2.92 -47.34
N PHE A 715 33.58 -3.30 -46.31
CA PHE A 715 34.62 -4.32 -46.37
C PHE A 715 34.29 -5.38 -45.32
N VAL A 716 34.18 -6.66 -45.73
CA VAL A 716 33.77 -7.76 -44.86
C VAL A 716 34.75 -8.91 -45.02
N ASP A 717 35.07 -9.59 -43.93
CA ASP A 717 35.85 -10.82 -43.89
C ASP A 717 35.38 -11.72 -42.74
N GLY A 718 35.40 -13.04 -42.94
CA GLY A 718 34.87 -14.03 -41.99
C GLY A 718 33.34 -14.08 -41.83
N PHE A 719 32.89 -14.70 -40.74
CA PHE A 719 31.46 -14.91 -40.42
C PHE A 719 30.91 -13.80 -39.53
N MET A 720 29.89 -13.07 -40.03
CA MET A 720 29.25 -11.96 -39.31
C MET A 720 27.76 -12.25 -39.04
N ILE A 721 27.33 -12.00 -37.80
CA ILE A 721 25.94 -12.18 -37.37
C ILE A 721 25.15 -10.91 -37.68
N HIS A 722 24.01 -11.05 -38.35
CA HIS A 722 23.22 -9.92 -38.86
C HIS A 722 21.79 -9.83 -38.30
N SER A 723 21.33 -10.77 -37.47
CA SER A 723 19.97 -10.77 -36.91
C SER A 723 19.89 -11.33 -35.47
N GLY A 724 18.89 -10.87 -34.71
CA GLY A 724 18.55 -11.38 -33.37
C GLY A 724 19.39 -10.84 -32.20
N GLN A 725 19.13 -11.38 -31.01
CA GLN A 725 19.88 -11.11 -29.77
C GLN A 725 21.39 -11.38 -29.88
N PRO A 726 21.87 -12.40 -30.64
CA PRO A 726 23.30 -12.65 -30.79
C PRO A 726 24.12 -11.49 -31.36
N ILE A 727 23.54 -10.54 -32.11
CA ILE A 727 24.28 -9.34 -32.54
C ILE A 727 24.73 -8.53 -31.32
N ARG A 728 23.82 -8.31 -30.35
CA ARG A 728 24.08 -7.44 -29.19
C ARG A 728 25.09 -8.04 -28.22
N GLU A 729 25.22 -9.37 -28.21
CA GLU A 729 26.09 -10.10 -27.29
C GLU A 729 27.47 -10.40 -27.89
N TYR A 730 27.55 -10.64 -29.21
CA TYR A 730 28.77 -11.11 -29.86
C TYR A 730 29.39 -10.12 -30.86
N VAL A 731 28.72 -9.00 -31.19
CA VAL A 731 29.24 -7.99 -32.13
C VAL A 731 29.50 -6.68 -31.40
N ASP A 732 30.79 -6.32 -31.28
CA ASP A 732 31.22 -5.00 -30.81
C ASP A 732 31.23 -3.99 -31.97
N THR A 733 30.69 -2.79 -31.76
CA THR A 733 30.51 -1.77 -32.82
C THR A 733 31.02 -0.42 -32.37
N SER A 734 31.81 0.25 -33.21
CA SER A 734 32.30 1.62 -32.95
C SER A 734 32.30 2.46 -34.23
N VAL A 735 31.85 3.71 -34.10
CA VAL A 735 31.81 4.69 -35.20
C VAL A 735 32.68 5.89 -34.84
N ARG A 736 33.44 6.38 -35.82
CA ARG A 736 34.22 7.62 -35.70
C ARG A 736 33.99 8.52 -36.91
N HIS A 737 33.78 9.80 -36.64
CA HIS A 737 33.73 10.83 -37.67
C HIS A 737 35.15 11.36 -37.92
N VAL A 738 35.55 11.41 -39.19
CA VAL A 738 36.89 11.85 -39.60
C VAL A 738 36.77 13.06 -40.51
N MET A 739 37.31 14.20 -40.06
CA MET A 739 37.39 15.42 -40.87
C MET A 739 38.67 15.39 -41.71
N LEU A 740 38.55 15.03 -42.99
CA LEU A 740 39.69 15.05 -43.92
C LEU A 740 39.93 16.48 -44.42
N ARG A 741 41.20 16.92 -44.48
CA ARG A 741 41.56 18.21 -45.11
C ARG A 741 41.21 18.17 -46.60
N GLN A 742 40.13 18.84 -47.01
CA GLN A 742 39.94 19.16 -48.42
C GLN A 742 40.95 20.25 -48.78
N GLY A 743 41.92 19.92 -49.63
CA GLY A 743 42.86 20.90 -50.17
C GLY A 743 42.13 21.93 -51.00
N VAL A 744 42.20 23.20 -50.59
CA VAL A 744 41.92 24.36 -51.44
C VAL A 744 42.92 25.45 -51.10
N LEU A 745 43.97 25.57 -51.91
CA LEU A 745 44.74 26.80 -52.07
C LEU A 745 44.86 26.99 -53.58
N GLY A 746 43.92 27.75 -54.14
CA GLY A 746 43.95 28.18 -55.53
C GLY A 746 44.07 29.70 -55.55
N ILE A 747 45.26 30.21 -55.86
CA ILE A 747 45.44 31.58 -56.35
C ILE A 747 45.19 31.50 -57.86
N LYS A 748 44.28 32.33 -58.38
CA LYS A 748 44.11 32.54 -59.82
C LYS A 748 44.67 33.92 -60.16
N GLU A 749 45.79 33.94 -60.87
CA GLU A 749 46.21 35.08 -61.68
C GLU A 749 45.52 34.99 -63.06
N TRP A 750 45.08 36.13 -63.58
CA TRP A 750 44.64 36.28 -64.97
C TRP A 750 45.62 37.20 -65.67
N ASP A 751 46.29 36.68 -66.70
CA ASP A 751 47.18 37.42 -67.59
C ASP A 751 46.34 38.01 -68.76
N PRO A 752 46.18 39.35 -68.85
CA PRO A 752 45.47 39.99 -69.97
C PRO A 752 46.21 39.89 -71.31
N SER A 753 47.47 39.41 -71.33
CA SER A 753 48.32 39.34 -72.52
C SER A 753 48.39 37.96 -73.20
N GLY A 754 47.77 36.93 -72.60
CA GLY A 754 47.41 35.69 -73.30
C GLY A 754 48.57 34.83 -73.82
N LYS A 755 49.74 34.82 -73.16
CA LYS A 755 50.90 34.06 -73.66
C LYS A 755 50.96 32.59 -73.24
N VAL A 756 50.26 32.15 -72.17
CA VAL A 756 50.40 30.76 -71.66
C VAL A 756 49.10 30.07 -71.19
N GLY A 757 47.91 30.66 -71.38
CA GLY A 757 46.61 30.08 -70.94
C GLY A 757 45.64 29.69 -72.08
N PRO A 758 44.67 28.79 -71.84
CA PRO A 758 43.77 28.27 -72.89
C PRO A 758 42.83 29.35 -73.45
N LYS A 759 42.70 29.36 -74.78
CA LYS A 759 42.14 30.48 -75.57
C LYS A 759 40.61 30.55 -75.68
N ASN A 760 39.85 29.62 -75.11
CA ASN A 760 38.40 29.56 -75.35
C ASN A 760 37.58 29.87 -74.07
N PRO A 761 36.69 30.89 -74.10
CA PRO A 761 35.78 31.21 -73.01
C PRO A 761 34.59 30.25 -72.91
N ILE A 762 33.97 30.20 -71.73
CA ILE A 762 32.78 29.40 -71.36
C ILE A 762 31.52 30.31 -71.41
N PRO A 763 30.28 29.80 -71.38
CA PRO A 763 29.46 29.54 -72.54
C PRO A 763 28.09 30.26 -72.42
N ASP A 764 28.03 31.58 -72.53
CA ASP A 764 26.76 32.32 -72.45
C ASP A 764 26.66 33.39 -73.55
N LEU A 765 26.75 32.96 -74.82
CA LEU A 765 26.40 33.80 -75.96
C LEU A 765 25.67 32.96 -77.02
N VAL A 766 24.37 33.25 -77.24
CA VAL A 766 23.55 32.62 -78.27
C VAL A 766 23.80 33.35 -79.60
N THR A 767 24.16 32.59 -80.65
CA THR A 767 24.31 33.11 -82.02
C THR A 767 23.17 32.56 -82.88
N VAL A 768 22.42 33.46 -83.55
CA VAL A 768 21.45 33.10 -84.59
C VAL A 768 22.22 32.76 -85.88
N MET A 769 21.89 31.65 -86.54
CA MET A 769 22.56 31.18 -87.75
C MET A 769 21.77 31.59 -89.02
N ASP A 770 22.48 32.07 -90.04
CA ASP A 770 21.94 32.22 -91.40
C ASP A 770 21.91 30.88 -92.17
N PRO A 771 21.06 30.71 -93.20
CA PRO A 771 20.86 29.44 -93.89
C PRO A 771 22.11 29.01 -94.68
N LYS A 772 22.41 27.70 -94.73
CA LYS A 772 23.48 27.12 -95.56
C LYS A 772 23.08 27.13 -97.04
N GLU A 773 24.04 27.44 -97.91
CA GLU A 773 23.90 27.27 -99.37
C GLU A 773 23.89 25.77 -99.76
N GLU A 774 22.91 25.39 -100.59
CA GLU A 774 22.79 24.05 -101.18
C GLU A 774 23.60 23.94 -102.48
N HIS A 775 24.31 22.82 -102.67
CA HIS A 775 24.82 22.40 -103.97
C HIS A 775 23.84 21.42 -104.63
N PRO A 776 23.65 21.47 -105.97
CA PRO A 776 22.63 20.68 -106.65
C PRO A 776 22.99 19.19 -106.72
N ILE A 777 22.03 18.34 -106.32
CA ILE A 777 22.11 16.88 -106.38
C ILE A 777 21.60 16.44 -107.77
N THR A 778 22.50 15.97 -108.65
CA THR A 778 22.18 15.66 -110.05
C THR A 778 21.64 14.25 -110.33
N GLN A 779 21.45 13.39 -109.31
CA GLN A 779 20.72 12.11 -109.43
C GLN A 779 20.48 11.47 -108.04
N PRO A 780 19.40 10.70 -107.84
CA PRO A 780 19.13 10.05 -106.56
C PRO A 780 20.00 8.80 -106.36
N THR A 781 20.82 8.78 -105.30
CA THR A 781 21.57 7.61 -104.83
C THR A 781 21.13 7.21 -103.42
N SER A 782 20.89 5.92 -103.21
CA SER A 782 20.68 5.29 -101.90
C SER A 782 21.89 4.43 -101.55
N GLU A 783 22.52 4.62 -100.39
CA GLU A 783 23.57 3.73 -99.88
C GLU A 783 23.18 3.16 -98.51
N ASP A 784 23.00 1.83 -98.50
CA ASP A 784 22.93 0.95 -97.35
C ASP A 784 24.34 0.64 -96.84
N PHE A 785 24.54 0.64 -95.52
CA PHE A 785 25.81 0.25 -94.90
C PHE A 785 25.71 -1.14 -94.24
N GLN A 786 26.06 -2.17 -95.01
CA GLN A 786 26.64 -3.43 -94.50
C GLN A 786 28.12 -3.51 -94.91
N GLY A 787 29.00 -3.94 -93.98
CA GLY A 787 30.30 -4.56 -94.32
C GLY A 787 31.54 -4.06 -93.55
N LEU A 788 32.13 -4.95 -92.75
CA LEU A 788 33.40 -4.87 -91.99
C LEU A 788 34.66 -5.07 -92.87
N PRO A 789 35.88 -4.80 -92.32
CA PRO A 789 36.97 -5.81 -92.31
C PRO A 789 37.64 -5.90 -90.91
N GLN A 790 37.78 -7.03 -90.21
CA GLN A 790 38.51 -8.32 -90.42
C GLN A 790 40.05 -8.27 -90.28
N ASP A 791 40.50 -8.72 -89.09
CA ASP A 791 41.63 -9.63 -88.73
C ASP A 791 41.97 -9.32 -87.25
N ILE A 792 41.99 -10.20 -86.23
CA ILE A 792 42.58 -11.55 -85.96
C ILE A 792 41.96 -12.06 -84.60
N PRO A 793 42.07 -13.32 -84.09
CA PRO A 793 41.80 -14.68 -84.58
C PRO A 793 40.66 -15.42 -83.80
N VAL A 794 40.22 -16.58 -84.34
CA VAL A 794 39.07 -17.41 -83.92
C VAL A 794 39.47 -18.62 -83.05
N ALA A 795 38.62 -18.98 -82.07
CA ALA A 795 38.62 -20.27 -81.37
C ALA A 795 37.23 -20.95 -81.47
N PRO A 796 37.13 -22.30 -81.40
CA PRO A 796 36.21 -23.10 -82.22
C PRO A 796 34.84 -23.42 -81.61
N THR A 797 33.91 -23.76 -82.52
CA THR A 797 32.53 -24.23 -82.33
C THR A 797 32.42 -25.75 -82.19
N SER A 798 31.47 -26.24 -81.38
CA SER A 798 30.25 -27.04 -81.74
C SER A 798 30.06 -28.16 -80.68
N PRO A 799 28.92 -28.90 -80.58
CA PRO A 799 27.61 -28.78 -81.23
C PRO A 799 26.40 -28.90 -80.25
N VAL A 800 25.19 -28.79 -80.81
CA VAL A 800 23.91 -29.27 -80.23
C VAL A 800 23.45 -30.47 -81.08
N PRO A 801 22.90 -31.57 -80.50
CA PRO A 801 21.53 -31.93 -80.90
C PRO A 801 20.63 -32.60 -79.82
N LYS A 802 19.34 -32.25 -79.98
CA LYS A 802 18.01 -32.81 -79.67
C LYS A 802 17.78 -34.26 -79.16
N GLU A 803 16.66 -34.34 -78.40
CA GLU A 803 15.58 -35.37 -78.30
C GLU A 803 15.87 -36.79 -77.80
N PHE A 804 15.23 -37.22 -76.70
CA PHE A 804 14.39 -38.45 -76.63
C PHE A 804 13.56 -38.57 -75.33
N THR A 805 12.52 -39.40 -75.40
CA THR A 805 11.28 -39.60 -74.61
C THR A 805 11.36 -40.20 -73.18
N PRO A 806 10.24 -40.24 -72.42
CA PRO A 806 10.17 -40.69 -71.02
C PRO A 806 9.82 -42.19 -70.88
N GLN A 807 10.46 -42.92 -69.94
CA GLN A 807 9.87 -44.06 -69.18
C GLN A 807 10.82 -44.69 -68.13
N THR A 808 10.26 -44.87 -66.91
CA THR A 808 10.34 -46.00 -65.95
C THR A 808 11.65 -46.73 -65.60
N ASP A 809 12.06 -46.67 -64.32
CA ASP A 809 11.96 -47.78 -63.31
C ASP A 809 12.69 -47.39 -61.99
N TRP A 810 11.97 -47.21 -60.86
CA TRP A 810 11.90 -48.08 -59.64
C TRP A 810 13.25 -48.27 -58.91
N ALA A 811 13.43 -48.17 -57.58
CA ALA A 811 12.57 -48.16 -56.38
C ALA A 811 13.45 -47.75 -55.13
N PRO A 812 13.06 -48.01 -53.86
CA PRO A 812 12.01 -47.34 -53.08
C PRO A 812 12.53 -46.75 -51.75
N VAL A 813 11.72 -45.85 -51.16
CA VAL A 813 11.82 -45.41 -49.76
C VAL A 813 11.06 -46.43 -48.89
N PRO A 814 11.61 -46.96 -47.78
CA PRO A 814 10.85 -47.76 -46.85
C PRO A 814 10.11 -46.88 -45.82
N GLN A 815 8.80 -47.12 -45.71
CA GLN A 815 8.04 -46.94 -44.47
C GLN A 815 8.14 -48.21 -43.61
N PRO A 816 7.73 -48.14 -42.34
CA PRO A 816 6.55 -48.93 -41.93
C PRO A 816 5.49 -48.13 -41.13
N GLN A 817 4.31 -48.05 -41.73
CA GLN A 817 2.97 -48.48 -41.29
C GLN A 817 2.50 -48.39 -39.81
N ASP A 818 1.36 -47.70 -39.70
CA ASP A 818 0.08 -48.01 -39.03
C ASP A 818 -0.12 -49.33 -38.26
N LEU A 819 -0.92 -49.24 -37.19
CA LEU A 819 -1.99 -50.19 -36.90
C LEU A 819 -3.24 -49.45 -36.38
N ALA A 820 -4.38 -49.76 -36.99
CA ALA A 820 -5.68 -49.15 -36.81
C ALA A 820 -6.65 -50.04 -36.00
N GLN A 821 -7.63 -49.37 -35.38
CA GLN A 821 -9.05 -49.75 -35.15
C GLN A 821 -9.44 -50.98 -34.27
N GLN A 822 -10.26 -50.69 -33.26
CA GLN A 822 -11.57 -51.33 -32.93
C GLN A 822 -12.33 -50.36 -31.98
N GLN A 823 -13.49 -49.79 -32.37
CA GLN A 823 -14.87 -50.19 -31.97
C GLN A 823 -15.09 -50.16 -30.42
N THR A 824 -16.10 -49.53 -29.80
CA THR A 824 -17.52 -49.33 -30.11
C THR A 824 -18.13 -48.13 -29.33
N SER A 825 -19.38 -47.82 -29.70
CA SER A 825 -20.37 -46.89 -29.15
C SER A 825 -20.69 -46.97 -27.66
N ASP A 826 -21.22 -45.85 -27.16
CA ASP A 826 -22.40 -45.65 -26.26
C ASP A 826 -22.10 -44.40 -25.42
N GLY A 827 -22.97 -43.43 -25.15
CA GLY A 827 -24.41 -43.27 -25.26
C GLY A 827 -24.75 -42.07 -24.36
N TRP A 828 -25.77 -41.31 -24.72
CA TRP A 828 -26.31 -40.17 -23.97
C TRP A 828 -26.94 -40.62 -22.63
N GLY A 829 -26.94 -39.74 -21.61
CA GLY A 829 -27.87 -39.84 -20.48
C GLY A 829 -27.43 -39.12 -19.19
N ASP A 830 -28.25 -38.12 -18.83
CA ASP A 830 -28.43 -37.39 -17.54
C ASP A 830 -27.36 -36.45 -16.96
#